data_AF-A0A928GBV1-F1
#
_entry.id   AF-A0A928GBV1-F1
#
_cell.length_a   1.000
_cell.length_b   1.000
_cell.length_c   1.000
_cell.angle_alpha   90.00
_cell.angle_beta   90.00
_cell.angle_gamma   90.00
#
_symmetry.space_group_name_H-M   'P 1'
#
loop_
_entity.id
_entity.type
_entity.pdbx_description
1 polymer ?
#
loop_
_entity_poly.entity_id
_entity_poly.type
_entity_poly.pdbx_seq_one_letter_code
_entity_poly.pdbx_strand_id
1 'polypeptide(L)'
;MKIRSILCGLFAVAAMSACKQEEPVVQPSLDVNKTSALVSAAGEELTIEVTSNVDWTASADQDWVSVNPSSGKGSADAAKVKVTVDPNDAEETRAAVVTVVADQLTKTLKITQSGADAPEPETYILVGEAVGGWDPVNNGVVLILEDGYYVAKAVSVTAKKGMHFTKNAAWEGNVKGKHGLIAPNEIGEVGSNDISLTESGKFDVYLTEALDKFYFMSEGKLPSEAVEHVDIKVEWGMMGMFVDNEWGTDVPMEYEGEWIVAKGANFSNLAFKIRGNGSWTDATNIGVAPGSEKGVVNGKISVVTAEYSKANLGGDAADIKLNGAPGTYDVYFSFENLEVYVMEQGYKPGEKEPQNPDPVEVTYTVTGTLEGINWNNAAPEGLMTLEGDYYVAKNVPFVWASNLYETGGADQIEFKICETGTWDAYGVSEGTPAQEANAEISVVAGGGNVVLMAEEGAYDVYFDKANGKVWVMAPGYKPGETPEPAEYEIDGKQWVFTWQGMGGASCVIDLGVTQPGMAILAYDMGVLDPSYSGIYYPYIFGEYSVAKTDGTSGVITLSADGSSVEIPYSKATANSVHFESAALLEGENIDCTLATTLIGIEFGAAQGLADGEYWIIADNKVATPLTKNYGYLDVVDAVGGKSTAANAFTFTQVDAGLYTIQDSNGKYYYQTGNYNSFNVADEDGMTDEFLWEVYDSGNGQFVIVNYEVGKFIQYSTEYNSYGSYPDERGILPYLVLAENPVVEQPEVPADPAVKETIWKGEPFDLGSDWSKGLQINSVPRLPEDARIHVVYEAPAGYDYYQFKFCYVDQEWQWVPLTSPTGMNADGCVTLDAAATEYSFALNAEDIAAINTGRGLVVQGYAAIIKEVYYTSEIEVGDGPKVIWEGREELLSDWSTSLQIQNMPHLESGMSIYVEYEASGYDYYQFKFCYIDQDWGWNAMTSPVDVNEYGCVMLDPQKTEYVLALNDEDIAAINAGKGMVIQGYGAVITKVSYK
;
A
#
# COMPACT_ATOMS: atom_id res chain seq x y z
N MET A 1 50.52 18.45 -117.63
CA MET A 1 50.89 17.13 -118.20
C MET A 1 49.98 16.09 -117.53
N LYS A 2 49.23 15.19 -118.18
CA LYS A 2 48.95 14.81 -119.59
C LYS A 2 47.40 14.60 -119.70
N ILE A 3 46.65 15.08 -120.72
CA ILE A 3 46.36 14.46 -122.06
C ILE A 3 45.75 13.04 -121.91
N ARG A 4 44.54 12.62 -122.35
CA ARG A 4 43.48 13.00 -123.37
C ARG A 4 42.14 12.31 -122.95
N SER A 5 40.89 12.40 -123.48
CA SER A 5 40.08 13.10 -124.55
C SER A 5 38.62 13.21 -123.99
N ILE A 6 37.52 13.77 -124.55
CA ILE A 6 37.01 14.31 -125.84
C ILE A 6 36.41 13.27 -126.86
N LEU A 7 35.26 13.61 -127.51
CA LEU A 7 34.32 12.85 -128.40
C LEU A 7 33.36 11.88 -127.66
N CYS A 8 32.07 11.67 -128.03
CA CYS A 8 31.11 12.27 -129.00
C CYS A 8 29.65 11.97 -128.50
N GLY A 9 28.53 12.46 -129.04
CA GLY A 9 28.30 13.39 -130.16
C GLY A 9 27.04 13.05 -131.00
N LEU A 10 25.84 13.48 -130.55
CA LEU A 10 24.52 13.56 -131.24
C LEU A 10 23.95 12.34 -132.00
N PHE A 11 22.64 12.07 -131.84
CA PHE A 11 21.63 12.22 -132.92
C PHE A 11 20.16 12.09 -132.43
N ALA A 12 19.28 12.95 -132.99
CA ALA A 12 17.84 12.81 -133.32
C ALA A 12 16.80 12.05 -132.41
N VAL A 13 15.49 12.34 -132.44
CA VAL A 13 14.64 13.56 -132.57
C VAL A 13 13.15 13.11 -132.52
N ALA A 14 12.26 13.93 -131.94
CA ALA A 14 10.79 13.91 -132.05
C ALA A 14 9.98 12.71 -131.50
N ALA A 15 9.33 12.94 -130.35
CA ALA A 15 7.95 12.53 -130.05
C ALA A 15 7.27 13.66 -129.25
N MET A 16 5.94 13.67 -129.11
CA MET A 16 5.18 14.80 -128.55
C MET A 16 4.41 14.46 -127.27
N SER A 17 4.00 15.52 -126.57
CA SER A 17 2.91 15.60 -125.55
C SER A 17 3.25 15.33 -124.08
N ALA A 18 3.14 16.42 -123.30
CA ALA A 18 2.64 16.46 -121.91
C ALA A 18 3.30 15.58 -120.84
N CYS A 19 4.49 15.97 -120.36
CA CYS A 19 4.83 15.75 -118.95
C CYS A 19 4.11 16.80 -118.09
N LYS A 20 3.13 16.37 -117.29
CA LYS A 20 2.71 17.12 -116.11
C LYS A 20 3.79 16.90 -115.03
N GLN A 21 4.16 17.94 -114.30
CA GLN A 21 5.22 17.84 -113.29
C GLN A 21 4.73 17.00 -112.11
N GLU A 22 5.40 15.88 -111.83
CA GLU A 22 5.12 15.04 -110.66
C GLU A 22 5.76 15.68 -109.41
N GLU A 23 4.98 15.74 -108.33
CA GLU A 23 5.44 16.25 -107.04
C GLU A 23 6.25 15.15 -106.30
N PRO A 24 7.24 15.52 -105.47
CA PRO A 24 8.10 14.54 -104.82
C PRO A 24 7.31 13.70 -103.80
N VAL A 25 7.30 12.38 -103.99
CA VAL A 25 6.72 11.43 -103.04
C VAL A 25 7.58 11.40 -101.78
N VAL A 26 7.13 12.09 -100.74
CA VAL A 26 7.72 12.01 -99.39
C VAL A 26 7.35 10.65 -98.80
N GLN A 27 8.34 9.81 -98.54
CA GLN A 27 8.12 8.51 -97.90
C GLN A 27 8.03 8.67 -96.37
N PRO A 28 7.21 7.86 -95.68
CA PRO A 28 7.19 7.81 -94.21
C PRO A 28 8.58 7.49 -93.63
N SER A 29 8.86 8.06 -92.46
CA SER A 29 10.03 7.78 -91.64
C SER A 29 9.63 7.76 -90.17
N LEU A 30 10.15 6.79 -89.40
CA LEU A 30 9.93 6.67 -87.97
C LEU A 30 11.24 6.27 -87.29
N ASP A 31 11.59 6.96 -86.21
CA ASP A 31 12.67 6.56 -85.31
C ASP A 31 12.30 6.75 -83.84
N VAL A 32 12.92 5.93 -82.98
CA VAL A 32 12.71 5.91 -81.53
C VAL A 32 14.08 5.74 -80.86
N ASN A 33 14.44 6.64 -79.96
CA ASN A 33 15.81 6.76 -79.44
C ASN A 33 16.29 5.61 -78.54
N LYS A 34 15.41 4.69 -78.12
CA LYS A 34 15.73 3.50 -77.31
C LYS A 34 15.04 2.26 -77.86
N THR A 35 15.77 1.15 -77.95
CA THR A 35 15.26 -0.17 -78.37
C THR A 35 15.14 -1.16 -77.20
N SER A 36 15.77 -0.88 -76.06
CA SER A 36 15.66 -1.69 -74.85
C SER A 36 15.87 -0.87 -73.58
N ALA A 37 15.27 -1.31 -72.47
CA ALA A 37 15.51 -0.81 -71.12
C ALA A 37 15.58 -1.96 -70.10
N LEU A 38 16.34 -1.75 -69.03
CA LEU A 38 16.37 -2.58 -67.82
C LEU A 38 15.76 -1.74 -66.68
N VAL A 39 14.88 -2.33 -65.88
CA VAL A 39 14.17 -1.68 -64.78
C VAL A 39 14.28 -2.57 -63.53
N SER A 40 14.37 -1.98 -62.34
CA SER A 40 14.42 -2.70 -61.06
C SER A 40 13.05 -3.27 -60.67
N ALA A 41 13.00 -4.15 -59.65
CA ALA A 41 11.76 -4.65 -59.09
C ALA A 41 10.77 -3.52 -58.74
N ALA A 42 11.27 -2.41 -58.15
CA ALA A 42 10.46 -1.27 -57.72
C ALA A 42 9.78 -0.45 -58.85
N GLY A 43 10.09 -0.69 -60.13
CA GLY A 43 9.53 0.07 -61.26
C GLY A 43 10.27 1.39 -61.56
N GLU A 44 9.97 2.02 -62.71
CA GLU A 44 10.60 3.27 -63.15
C GLU A 44 9.73 4.02 -64.19
N GLU A 45 9.86 5.36 -64.24
CA GLU A 45 9.36 6.18 -65.35
C GLU A 45 10.45 6.45 -66.40
N LEU A 46 10.42 5.69 -67.50
CA LEU A 46 11.32 5.88 -68.64
C LEU A 46 10.79 6.98 -69.57
N THR A 47 11.67 7.81 -70.13
CA THR A 47 11.34 8.64 -71.30
C THR A 47 11.98 8.09 -72.57
N ILE A 48 11.21 8.00 -73.65
CA ILE A 48 11.67 7.80 -75.03
C ILE A 48 11.39 9.03 -75.89
N GLU A 49 12.12 9.19 -76.97
CA GLU A 49 11.92 10.26 -77.96
C GLU A 49 11.57 9.64 -79.32
N VAL A 50 10.41 10.04 -79.86
CA VAL A 50 9.83 9.55 -81.11
C VAL A 50 9.92 10.64 -82.17
N THR A 51 10.55 10.34 -83.31
CA THR A 51 10.63 11.26 -84.45
C THR A 51 9.98 10.63 -85.66
N SER A 52 8.98 11.28 -86.26
CA SER A 52 8.32 10.79 -87.47
C SER A 52 7.77 11.92 -88.31
N ASN A 53 7.83 11.79 -89.64
CA ASN A 53 7.26 12.77 -90.57
C ASN A 53 5.76 12.56 -90.88
N VAL A 54 5.13 11.56 -90.25
CA VAL A 54 3.69 11.30 -90.28
C VAL A 54 3.16 11.10 -88.86
N ASP A 55 1.84 11.07 -88.71
CA ASP A 55 1.20 10.83 -87.41
C ASP A 55 1.49 9.41 -86.90
N TRP A 56 1.66 9.28 -85.58
CA TRP A 56 2.11 8.04 -84.94
C TRP A 56 1.29 7.69 -83.69
N THR A 57 1.31 6.41 -83.31
CA THR A 57 0.66 5.85 -82.12
C THR A 57 1.63 4.96 -81.33
N ALA A 58 1.48 4.91 -80.01
CA ALA A 58 2.27 4.07 -79.11
C ALA A 58 1.37 3.26 -78.15
N SER A 59 1.73 2.00 -77.92
CA SER A 59 1.03 1.07 -77.01
C SER A 59 1.98 0.07 -76.38
N ALA A 60 1.73 -0.34 -75.13
CA ALA A 60 2.36 -1.52 -74.54
C ALA A 60 1.57 -2.79 -74.88
N ASP A 61 2.17 -3.96 -74.64
CA ASP A 61 1.58 -5.30 -74.75
C ASP A 61 1.29 -5.96 -73.38
N GLN A 62 1.52 -5.21 -72.28
CA GLN A 62 1.33 -5.64 -70.89
C GLN A 62 0.71 -4.49 -70.09
N ASP A 63 -0.24 -4.80 -69.20
CA ASP A 63 -1.02 -3.78 -68.47
C ASP A 63 -0.19 -3.04 -67.40
N TRP A 64 0.88 -3.66 -66.88
CA TRP A 64 1.85 -3.06 -65.94
C TRP A 64 2.85 -2.10 -66.60
N VAL A 65 2.63 -1.74 -67.88
CA VAL A 65 3.37 -0.70 -68.60
C VAL A 65 2.40 0.25 -69.29
N SER A 66 2.42 1.53 -68.90
CA SER A 66 1.59 2.57 -69.52
C SER A 66 2.43 3.57 -70.34
N VAL A 67 1.82 4.19 -71.37
CA VAL A 67 2.52 5.13 -72.28
C VAL A 67 1.73 6.43 -72.47
N ASN A 68 2.42 7.56 -72.33
CA ASN A 68 1.80 8.89 -72.37
C ASN A 68 2.73 9.95 -73.02
N PRO A 69 2.32 10.62 -74.12
CA PRO A 69 1.09 10.41 -74.88
C PRO A 69 1.16 9.15 -75.75
N SER A 70 0.02 8.45 -75.89
CA SER A 70 -0.14 7.27 -76.74
C SER A 70 -0.27 7.59 -78.24
N SER A 71 -0.18 8.86 -78.64
CA SER A 71 -0.13 9.29 -80.04
C SER A 71 0.46 10.68 -80.21
N GLY A 72 0.89 11.01 -81.43
CA GLY A 72 1.39 12.33 -81.77
C GLY A 72 1.31 12.65 -83.26
N LYS A 73 1.63 13.91 -83.60
CA LYS A 73 1.65 14.41 -84.97
C LYS A 73 3.03 14.29 -85.60
N GLY A 74 3.05 14.16 -86.93
CA GLY A 74 4.30 14.18 -87.70
C GLY A 74 5.05 15.50 -87.52
N SER A 75 6.33 15.44 -87.15
CA SER A 75 7.23 16.57 -86.95
C SER A 75 8.69 16.19 -87.23
N ALA A 76 9.51 17.19 -87.56
CA ALA A 76 10.97 17.05 -87.57
C ALA A 76 11.59 17.12 -86.16
N ASP A 77 10.85 17.67 -85.20
CA ASP A 77 11.23 17.71 -83.78
C ASP A 77 10.77 16.43 -83.07
N ALA A 78 11.61 15.89 -82.19
CA ALA A 78 11.32 14.65 -81.48
C ALA A 78 10.27 14.86 -80.36
N ALA A 79 9.20 14.07 -80.38
CA ALA A 79 8.18 14.06 -79.35
C ALA A 79 8.61 13.17 -78.16
N LYS A 80 8.45 13.67 -76.93
CA LYS A 80 8.76 12.90 -75.72
C LYS A 80 7.55 12.07 -75.28
N VAL A 81 7.77 10.78 -75.10
CA VAL A 81 6.79 9.83 -74.56
C VAL A 81 7.33 9.29 -73.25
N LYS A 82 6.56 9.47 -72.18
CA LYS A 82 6.76 8.80 -70.90
C LYS A 82 6.22 7.37 -71.02
N VAL A 83 6.98 6.44 -70.46
CA VAL A 83 6.65 5.02 -70.32
C VAL A 83 6.81 4.69 -68.84
N THR A 84 5.70 4.46 -68.14
CA THR A 84 5.71 4.15 -66.71
C THR A 84 5.61 2.63 -66.54
N VAL A 85 6.47 2.07 -65.69
CA VAL A 85 6.57 0.63 -65.41
C VAL A 85 6.29 0.40 -63.94
N ASP A 86 5.24 -0.36 -63.64
CA ASP A 86 4.77 -0.62 -62.27
C ASP A 86 5.66 -1.65 -61.54
N PRO A 87 5.61 -1.75 -60.19
CA PRO A 87 6.43 -2.69 -59.42
C PRO A 87 6.24 -4.17 -59.77
N ASN A 88 7.27 -4.98 -59.53
CA ASN A 88 7.30 -6.43 -59.72
C ASN A 88 7.66 -7.15 -58.42
N ASP A 89 6.63 -7.55 -57.68
CA ASP A 89 6.74 -8.16 -56.36
C ASP A 89 7.04 -9.67 -56.38
N ALA A 90 7.26 -10.24 -57.58
CA ALA A 90 7.64 -11.64 -57.77
C ALA A 90 9.15 -11.76 -58.01
N GLU A 91 9.79 -12.81 -57.48
CA GLU A 91 11.22 -13.14 -57.69
C GLU A 91 11.59 -13.38 -59.17
N GLU A 92 10.61 -13.65 -60.03
CA GLU A 92 10.82 -13.92 -61.46
C GLU A 92 10.92 -12.64 -62.30
N THR A 93 11.87 -12.65 -63.23
CA THR A 93 12.14 -11.52 -64.15
C THR A 93 11.09 -11.46 -65.26
N ARG A 94 10.35 -10.35 -65.37
CA ARG A 94 9.29 -10.14 -66.37
C ARG A 94 9.71 -9.19 -67.51
N ALA A 95 8.96 -9.19 -68.61
CA ALA A 95 9.27 -8.36 -69.78
C ALA A 95 8.03 -7.92 -70.56
N ALA A 96 8.14 -6.74 -71.19
CA ALA A 96 7.11 -6.11 -72.02
C ALA A 96 7.72 -5.48 -73.29
N VAL A 97 6.88 -5.13 -74.26
CA VAL A 97 7.24 -4.49 -75.53
C VAL A 97 6.34 -3.28 -75.80
N VAL A 98 6.88 -2.08 -75.61
CA VAL A 98 6.23 -0.87 -76.12
C VAL A 98 6.46 -0.79 -77.62
N THR A 99 5.36 -0.71 -78.37
CA THR A 99 5.33 -0.66 -79.83
C THR A 99 4.90 0.74 -80.29
N VAL A 100 5.66 1.34 -81.21
CA VAL A 100 5.35 2.62 -81.85
C VAL A 100 5.14 2.39 -83.34
N VAL A 101 4.03 2.89 -83.89
CA VAL A 101 3.61 2.71 -85.29
C VAL A 101 3.39 4.05 -85.96
N ALA A 102 3.85 4.19 -87.21
CA ALA A 102 3.64 5.36 -88.06
C ALA A 102 3.45 4.91 -89.53
N ASP A 103 2.23 5.02 -90.05
CA ASP A 103 1.77 4.34 -91.27
C ASP A 103 2.17 2.85 -91.29
N GLN A 104 3.06 2.41 -92.20
CA GLN A 104 3.52 1.02 -92.31
C GLN A 104 4.82 0.74 -91.53
N LEU A 105 5.35 1.71 -90.78
CA LEU A 105 6.59 1.59 -90.03
C LEU A 105 6.33 1.27 -88.56
N THR A 106 7.05 0.29 -88.03
CA THR A 106 6.98 -0.12 -86.62
C THR A 106 8.36 -0.04 -85.98
N LYS A 107 8.43 0.48 -84.75
CA LYS A 107 9.59 0.45 -83.85
C LYS A 107 9.16 -0.13 -82.51
N THR A 108 10.07 -0.77 -81.79
CA THR A 108 9.79 -1.38 -80.48
C THR A 108 10.87 -1.06 -79.46
N LEU A 109 10.44 -0.90 -78.20
CA LEU A 109 11.25 -0.84 -76.99
C LEU A 109 10.95 -2.09 -76.16
N LYS A 110 11.92 -2.99 -75.99
CA LYS A 110 11.79 -4.08 -75.02
C LYS A 110 12.13 -3.58 -73.61
N ILE A 111 11.22 -3.76 -72.67
CA ILE A 111 11.46 -3.57 -71.25
C ILE A 111 11.70 -4.95 -70.63
N THR A 112 12.77 -5.09 -69.85
CA THR A 112 12.97 -6.23 -68.94
C THR A 112 13.03 -5.66 -67.53
N GLN A 113 12.22 -6.20 -66.64
CA GLN A 113 12.14 -5.79 -65.23
C GLN A 113 12.62 -6.94 -64.35
N SER A 114 13.56 -6.68 -63.45
CA SER A 114 14.04 -7.67 -62.48
C SER A 114 12.89 -8.21 -61.64
N GLY A 115 13.06 -9.44 -61.14
CA GLY A 115 12.29 -9.91 -60.00
C GLY A 115 12.67 -9.16 -58.71
N ALA A 116 11.83 -9.29 -57.70
CA ALA A 116 12.19 -8.96 -56.32
C ALA A 116 13.40 -9.81 -55.85
N ASP A 117 14.17 -9.28 -54.92
CA ASP A 117 15.25 -10.05 -54.28
C ASP A 117 14.62 -11.16 -53.41
N ALA A 118 15.13 -12.39 -53.54
CA ALA A 118 14.69 -13.51 -52.71
C ALA A 118 15.05 -13.26 -51.23
N PRO A 119 14.23 -13.74 -50.27
CA PRO A 119 14.55 -13.61 -48.85
C PRO A 119 15.87 -14.31 -48.51
N GLU A 120 16.74 -13.62 -47.76
CA GLU A 120 17.96 -14.22 -47.20
C GLU A 120 17.59 -15.43 -46.33
N PRO A 121 18.34 -16.54 -46.40
CA PRO A 121 18.04 -17.75 -45.65
C PRO A 121 18.11 -17.50 -44.15
N GLU A 122 17.17 -18.07 -43.39
CA GLU A 122 17.11 -17.87 -41.95
C GLU A 122 18.37 -18.39 -41.26
N THR A 123 19.03 -17.51 -40.51
CA THR A 123 20.22 -17.83 -39.72
C THR A 123 19.87 -17.80 -38.25
N TYR A 124 20.19 -18.87 -37.53
CA TYR A 124 20.05 -18.92 -36.07
C TYR A 124 21.41 -18.71 -35.42
N ILE A 125 21.47 -17.83 -34.42
CA ILE A 125 22.72 -17.44 -33.77
C ILE A 125 22.57 -17.64 -32.27
N LEU A 126 23.33 -18.60 -31.72
CA LEU A 126 23.39 -18.87 -30.29
C LEU A 126 24.15 -17.74 -29.59
N VAL A 127 23.49 -17.09 -28.63
CA VAL A 127 24.01 -15.97 -27.81
C VAL A 127 23.73 -16.22 -26.34
N GLY A 128 24.54 -15.64 -25.46
CA GLY A 128 24.40 -15.80 -24.02
C GLY A 128 25.70 -15.66 -23.26
N GLU A 129 25.62 -15.44 -21.95
CA GLU A 129 26.81 -15.41 -21.08
C GLU A 129 27.61 -16.71 -21.16
N ALA A 130 26.93 -17.83 -21.42
CA ALA A 130 27.57 -19.14 -21.55
C ALA A 130 28.53 -19.26 -22.74
N VAL A 131 28.33 -18.49 -23.81
CA VAL A 131 29.02 -18.62 -25.10
C VAL A 131 29.84 -17.40 -25.51
N GLY A 132 29.77 -16.28 -24.76
CA GLY A 132 30.60 -15.09 -24.98
C GLY A 132 29.89 -13.75 -24.76
N GLY A 133 28.57 -13.75 -24.62
CA GLY A 133 27.74 -12.57 -24.35
C GLY A 133 26.47 -12.53 -25.20
N TRP A 134 25.62 -11.54 -24.91
CA TRP A 134 24.30 -11.35 -25.54
C TRP A 134 24.30 -10.58 -26.87
N ASP A 135 25.47 -10.31 -27.46
CA ASP A 135 25.59 -9.60 -28.73
C ASP A 135 25.66 -10.58 -29.91
N PRO A 136 24.61 -10.73 -30.75
CA PRO A 136 24.60 -11.69 -31.85
C PRO A 136 25.54 -11.33 -33.00
N VAL A 137 26.02 -10.10 -33.09
CA VAL A 137 26.92 -9.63 -34.16
C VAL A 137 28.39 -9.84 -33.77
N ASN A 138 28.74 -9.59 -32.51
CA ASN A 138 30.13 -9.62 -32.03
C ASN A 138 30.50 -10.89 -31.24
N ASN A 139 29.55 -11.50 -30.52
CA ASN A 139 29.78 -12.64 -29.63
C ASN A 139 28.97 -13.90 -30.01
N GLY A 140 28.04 -13.79 -30.95
CA GLY A 140 27.14 -14.87 -31.35
C GLY A 140 27.81 -16.00 -32.14
N VAL A 141 27.37 -17.23 -31.87
CA VAL A 141 27.79 -18.44 -32.59
C VAL A 141 26.74 -18.75 -33.66
N VAL A 142 27.07 -18.52 -34.93
CA VAL A 142 26.17 -18.77 -36.08
C VAL A 142 26.02 -20.28 -36.29
N LEU A 143 24.78 -20.75 -36.39
CA LEU A 143 24.42 -22.10 -36.79
C LEU A 143 24.11 -22.14 -38.30
N ILE A 144 24.47 -23.23 -38.96
CA ILE A 144 24.27 -23.46 -40.41
C ILE A 144 23.25 -24.59 -40.60
N LEU A 145 22.31 -24.44 -41.52
CA LEU A 145 21.30 -25.48 -41.83
C LEU A 145 21.96 -26.67 -42.56
N GLU A 146 22.06 -27.81 -41.87
CA GLU A 146 22.61 -29.08 -42.36
C GLU A 146 21.66 -30.24 -41.98
N ASP A 147 21.25 -31.05 -42.98
CA ASP A 147 20.43 -32.28 -42.81
C ASP A 147 19.19 -32.16 -41.87
N GLY A 148 18.50 -31.02 -41.91
CA GLY A 148 17.26 -30.75 -41.13
C GLY A 148 17.48 -30.14 -39.73
N TYR A 149 18.71 -29.73 -39.43
CA TYR A 149 19.07 -29.03 -38.20
C TYR A 149 19.87 -27.77 -38.52
N TYR A 150 19.70 -26.70 -37.75
CA TYR A 150 20.69 -25.65 -37.64
C TYR A 150 21.81 -26.16 -36.71
N VAL A 151 23.07 -26.16 -37.17
CA VAL A 151 24.19 -26.83 -36.51
C VAL A 151 25.36 -25.87 -36.26
N ALA A 152 25.96 -25.96 -35.07
CA ALA A 152 27.27 -25.38 -34.74
C ALA A 152 28.17 -26.42 -34.06
N LYS A 153 29.47 -26.41 -34.35
CA LYS A 153 30.42 -27.48 -33.97
C LYS A 153 31.47 -27.04 -32.94
N ALA A 154 31.78 -27.92 -31.99
CA ALA A 154 32.78 -27.71 -30.93
C ALA A 154 32.66 -26.37 -30.15
N VAL A 155 31.41 -25.91 -29.99
CA VAL A 155 31.01 -24.67 -29.29
C VAL A 155 31.45 -24.77 -27.83
N SER A 156 32.12 -23.74 -27.33
CA SER A 156 32.58 -23.71 -25.94
C SER A 156 31.50 -23.10 -25.06
N VAL A 157 30.99 -23.87 -24.09
CA VAL A 157 29.85 -23.48 -23.25
C VAL A 157 30.23 -23.54 -21.78
N THR A 158 29.85 -22.51 -21.03
CA THR A 158 30.01 -22.41 -19.57
C THR A 158 28.72 -22.86 -18.87
N ALA A 159 28.85 -23.69 -17.84
CA ALA A 159 27.70 -24.20 -17.06
C ALA A 159 26.94 -23.10 -16.32
N LYS A 160 25.66 -23.36 -16.03
CA LYS A 160 24.79 -22.51 -15.18
C LYS A 160 24.81 -21.03 -15.61
N LYS A 161 24.74 -20.82 -16.93
CA LYS A 161 24.67 -19.52 -17.58
C LYS A 161 23.70 -19.59 -18.74
N GLY A 162 22.82 -18.59 -18.83
CA GLY A 162 21.79 -18.50 -19.85
C GLY A 162 22.35 -18.29 -21.26
N MET A 163 21.63 -18.87 -22.23
CA MET A 163 21.79 -18.66 -23.67
C MET A 163 20.46 -18.93 -24.40
N HIS A 164 20.32 -18.40 -25.61
CA HIS A 164 19.21 -18.72 -26.52
C HIS A 164 19.63 -18.52 -27.98
N PHE A 165 18.81 -18.94 -28.93
CA PHE A 165 19.07 -18.71 -30.35
C PHE A 165 18.31 -17.45 -30.83
N THR A 166 19.03 -16.47 -31.37
CA THR A 166 18.43 -15.31 -32.06
C THR A 166 18.24 -15.62 -33.55
N LYS A 167 17.22 -15.01 -34.18
CA LYS A 167 16.91 -15.19 -35.60
C LYS A 167 17.44 -13.99 -36.40
N ASN A 168 18.31 -14.23 -37.38
CA ASN A 168 18.92 -13.20 -38.23
C ASN A 168 19.59 -12.05 -37.43
N ALA A 169 20.23 -12.39 -36.31
CA ALA A 169 20.78 -11.43 -35.31
C ALA A 169 19.75 -10.47 -34.68
N ALA A 170 18.45 -10.73 -34.83
CA ALA A 170 17.35 -10.01 -34.23
C ALA A 170 16.74 -10.78 -33.04
N TRP A 171 16.09 -10.03 -32.16
CA TRP A 171 15.45 -10.53 -30.94
C TRP A 171 14.01 -11.02 -31.18
N GLU A 172 13.40 -10.60 -32.28
CA GLU A 172 12.08 -11.04 -32.70
C GLU A 172 12.13 -12.49 -33.20
N GLY A 173 11.32 -13.37 -32.61
CA GLY A 173 11.32 -14.80 -32.91
C GLY A 173 12.57 -15.54 -32.41
N ASN A 174 13.13 -15.14 -31.27
CA ASN A 174 14.19 -15.91 -30.61
C ASN A 174 13.65 -17.24 -30.05
N VAL A 175 14.53 -18.26 -30.01
CA VAL A 175 14.19 -19.62 -29.59
C VAL A 175 14.87 -19.92 -28.26
N LYS A 176 14.03 -20.18 -27.26
CA LYS A 176 14.36 -20.34 -25.84
C LYS A 176 14.07 -21.76 -25.34
N GLY A 177 14.52 -22.09 -24.13
CA GLY A 177 14.31 -23.39 -23.50
C GLY A 177 13.00 -23.52 -22.72
N LYS A 178 12.48 -24.73 -22.61
CA LYS A 178 11.41 -25.08 -21.66
C LYS A 178 11.97 -25.43 -20.28
N HIS A 179 13.08 -26.18 -20.26
CA HIS A 179 13.82 -26.55 -19.06
C HIS A 179 15.06 -25.65 -18.98
N GLY A 180 15.21 -24.92 -17.88
CA GLY A 180 16.26 -23.91 -17.74
C GLY A 180 17.66 -24.50 -17.50
N LEU A 181 17.77 -25.70 -16.94
CA LEU A 181 19.03 -26.42 -16.75
C LEU A 181 18.96 -27.85 -17.30
N ILE A 182 19.64 -28.12 -18.43
CA ILE A 182 19.72 -29.46 -19.04
C ILE A 182 21.12 -30.07 -18.92
N ALA A 183 21.25 -31.39 -18.96
CA ALA A 183 22.54 -32.06 -19.05
C ALA A 183 22.99 -32.26 -20.51
N PRO A 184 24.31 -32.26 -20.79
CA PRO A 184 24.81 -32.56 -22.13
C PRO A 184 24.38 -33.95 -22.60
N ASN A 185 24.01 -34.05 -23.88
CA ASN A 185 23.40 -35.21 -24.54
C ASN A 185 21.93 -35.51 -24.16
N GLU A 186 21.22 -34.59 -23.53
CA GLU A 186 19.75 -34.68 -23.38
C GLU A 186 19.01 -33.96 -24.52
N ILE A 187 17.72 -34.30 -24.68
CA ILE A 187 16.78 -33.60 -25.58
C ILE A 187 16.29 -32.32 -24.88
N GLY A 188 16.69 -31.15 -25.39
CA GLY A 188 16.08 -29.88 -25.00
C GLY A 188 14.78 -29.63 -25.78
N GLU A 189 13.72 -29.24 -25.09
CA GLU A 189 12.47 -28.77 -25.69
C GLU A 189 12.37 -27.24 -25.61
N VAL A 190 11.75 -26.61 -26.61
CA VAL A 190 11.62 -25.15 -26.71
C VAL A 190 10.51 -24.59 -25.81
N GLY A 191 10.73 -23.40 -25.25
CA GLY A 191 9.84 -22.74 -24.27
C GLY A 191 10.21 -21.27 -24.01
N SER A 192 9.92 -20.77 -22.80
CA SER A 192 10.04 -19.36 -22.39
C SER A 192 11.34 -18.97 -21.68
N ASN A 193 12.11 -19.95 -21.21
CA ASN A 193 13.20 -19.78 -20.25
C ASN A 193 14.56 -19.73 -20.98
N ASP A 194 15.59 -19.12 -20.39
CA ASP A 194 16.93 -19.18 -21.01
C ASP A 194 17.54 -20.57 -20.81
N ILE A 195 18.36 -21.02 -21.76
CA ILE A 195 18.96 -22.35 -21.75
C ILE A 195 20.26 -22.30 -20.93
N SER A 196 20.43 -23.17 -19.95
CA SER A 196 21.69 -23.40 -19.23
C SER A 196 22.09 -24.88 -19.27
N LEU A 197 23.40 -25.17 -19.20
CA LEU A 197 23.92 -26.54 -19.06
C LEU A 197 24.36 -26.84 -17.62
N THR A 198 24.19 -28.08 -17.18
CA THR A 198 24.71 -28.58 -15.89
C THR A 198 26.25 -28.55 -15.82
N GLU A 199 26.92 -28.79 -16.95
CA GLU A 199 28.38 -28.97 -17.05
C GLU A 199 29.00 -28.07 -18.15
N SER A 200 30.23 -27.60 -17.91
CA SER A 200 30.98 -26.78 -18.87
C SER A 200 31.77 -27.66 -19.83
N GLY A 201 31.87 -27.29 -21.10
CA GLY A 201 32.59 -28.13 -22.07
C GLY A 201 32.62 -27.61 -23.50
N LYS A 202 32.87 -28.54 -24.42
CA LYS A 202 32.73 -28.33 -25.86
C LYS A 202 31.66 -29.25 -26.41
N PHE A 203 30.70 -28.67 -27.11
CA PHE A 203 29.51 -29.36 -27.58
C PHE A 203 29.24 -29.08 -29.06
N ASP A 204 28.68 -30.08 -29.73
CA ASP A 204 28.02 -29.90 -31.01
C ASP A 204 26.56 -29.51 -30.72
N VAL A 205 26.19 -28.31 -31.14
CA VAL A 205 24.86 -27.74 -30.91
C VAL A 205 24.00 -27.96 -32.15
N TYR A 206 22.77 -28.41 -31.93
CA TYR A 206 21.77 -28.62 -32.97
C TYR A 206 20.45 -27.98 -32.53
N LEU A 207 19.74 -27.34 -33.45
CA LEU A 207 18.37 -26.83 -33.31
C LEU A 207 17.54 -27.39 -34.47
N THR A 208 16.34 -27.92 -34.23
CA THR A 208 15.49 -28.49 -35.30
C THR A 208 15.00 -27.42 -36.27
N GLU A 209 14.82 -27.77 -37.55
CA GLU A 209 14.17 -26.90 -38.54
C GLU A 209 12.72 -26.51 -38.13
N ALA A 210 12.05 -27.36 -37.34
CA ALA A 210 10.72 -27.09 -36.77
C ALA A 210 10.72 -26.16 -35.54
N LEU A 211 11.90 -25.77 -35.03
CA LEU A 211 12.08 -24.92 -33.84
C LEU A 211 11.39 -25.45 -32.57
N ASP A 212 11.20 -26.77 -32.48
CA ASP A 212 10.59 -27.44 -31.32
C ASP A 212 11.61 -27.98 -30.31
N LYS A 213 12.84 -28.30 -30.78
CA LYS A 213 13.85 -29.02 -30.00
C LYS A 213 15.28 -28.58 -30.31
N PHE A 214 16.14 -28.67 -29.31
CA PHE A 214 17.56 -28.39 -29.41
C PHE A 214 18.39 -29.41 -28.63
N TYR A 215 19.69 -29.48 -28.93
CA TYR A 215 20.59 -30.51 -28.44
C TYR A 215 21.99 -29.93 -28.20
N PHE A 216 22.56 -30.22 -27.04
CA PHE A 216 23.98 -29.94 -26.72
C PHE A 216 24.72 -31.26 -26.57
N MET A 217 25.17 -31.82 -27.70
CA MET A 217 25.79 -33.14 -27.74
C MET A 217 27.30 -33.04 -27.46
N SER A 218 27.89 -34.05 -26.82
CA SER A 218 29.36 -34.14 -26.75
C SER A 218 29.94 -34.24 -28.18
N GLU A 219 31.04 -33.53 -28.44
CA GLU A 219 31.67 -33.38 -29.78
C GLU A 219 31.68 -34.68 -30.60
N GLY A 220 31.05 -34.67 -31.78
CA GLY A 220 30.97 -35.80 -32.69
C GLY A 220 29.77 -36.76 -32.51
N LYS A 221 28.91 -36.58 -31.50
CA LYS A 221 27.63 -37.30 -31.37
C LYS A 221 26.49 -36.62 -32.13
N LEU A 222 25.46 -37.40 -32.46
CA LEU A 222 24.27 -36.97 -33.20
C LEU A 222 23.03 -36.82 -32.29
N PRO A 223 22.05 -35.97 -32.63
CA PRO A 223 20.77 -35.85 -31.89
C PRO A 223 20.02 -37.17 -31.68
N SER A 224 20.21 -38.16 -32.57
CA SER A 224 19.66 -39.52 -32.44
C SER A 224 20.27 -40.36 -31.31
N GLU A 225 21.36 -39.88 -30.68
CA GLU A 225 22.00 -40.47 -29.51
C GLU A 225 21.63 -39.74 -28.20
N ALA A 226 20.76 -38.72 -28.28
CA ALA A 226 20.27 -38.02 -27.11
C ALA A 226 19.30 -38.87 -26.28
N VAL A 227 19.28 -38.65 -24.97
CA VAL A 227 18.30 -39.27 -24.06
C VAL A 227 17.19 -38.26 -23.71
N GLU A 228 16.00 -38.75 -23.36
CA GLU A 228 14.96 -37.91 -22.79
C GLU A 228 15.51 -37.17 -21.56
N HIS A 229 15.29 -35.85 -21.49
CA HIS A 229 15.71 -35.04 -20.35
C HIS A 229 15.07 -35.58 -19.08
N VAL A 230 15.91 -35.89 -18.08
CA VAL A 230 15.43 -36.26 -16.76
C VAL A 230 15.48 -35.01 -15.90
N ASP A 231 14.33 -34.47 -15.53
CA ASP A 231 14.25 -33.37 -14.56
C ASP A 231 14.99 -33.78 -13.28
N ILE A 232 16.19 -33.24 -13.07
CA ILE A 232 16.97 -33.44 -11.84
C ILE A 232 16.28 -32.59 -10.76
N LYS A 233 15.16 -33.10 -10.23
CA LYS A 233 14.36 -32.41 -9.23
C LYS A 233 15.13 -32.31 -7.92
N VAL A 234 15.92 -31.24 -7.82
CA VAL A 234 16.45 -30.75 -6.54
C VAL A 234 15.25 -30.43 -5.65
N GLU A 235 15.20 -31.06 -4.48
CA GLU A 235 14.22 -30.74 -3.45
C GLU A 235 14.70 -29.46 -2.76
N TRP A 236 14.12 -28.31 -3.12
CA TRP A 236 14.49 -27.02 -2.57
C TRP A 236 13.80 -26.77 -1.23
N GLY A 237 14.56 -26.24 -0.28
CA GLY A 237 14.10 -25.93 1.06
C GLY A 237 14.69 -24.61 1.55
N MET A 238 13.92 -23.90 2.38
CA MET A 238 14.30 -22.62 2.98
C MET A 238 14.46 -22.77 4.50
N MET A 239 15.53 -22.21 5.05
CA MET A 239 15.90 -22.31 6.47
C MET A 239 16.17 -20.91 7.01
N GLY A 240 15.52 -20.51 8.10
CA GLY A 240 15.60 -19.15 8.61
C GLY A 240 14.82 -18.95 9.90
N MET A 241 14.65 -17.68 10.28
CA MET A 241 13.89 -17.25 11.47
C MET A 241 12.38 -17.32 11.19
N PHE A 242 11.77 -18.46 11.43
CA PHE A 242 10.33 -18.71 11.27
C PHE A 242 9.63 -18.87 12.62
N VAL A 243 8.37 -18.42 12.71
CA VAL A 243 7.62 -18.22 13.99
C VAL A 243 7.62 -19.43 14.94
N ASP A 244 7.63 -20.67 14.43
CA ASP A 244 7.71 -21.91 15.23
C ASP A 244 8.91 -22.81 14.87
N ASN A 245 9.86 -22.32 14.05
CA ASN A 245 10.81 -23.18 13.32
C ASN A 245 12.16 -22.49 13.00
N GLU A 246 12.68 -21.68 13.93
CA GLU A 246 13.95 -20.95 13.76
C GLU A 246 15.14 -21.87 13.47
N TRP A 247 15.63 -21.84 12.22
CA TRP A 247 16.71 -22.68 11.68
C TRP A 247 16.54 -24.19 11.98
N GLY A 248 15.29 -24.66 12.03
CA GLY A 248 14.94 -26.03 12.41
C GLY A 248 14.86 -27.02 11.24
N THR A 249 13.69 -27.07 10.60
CA THR A 249 13.38 -27.93 9.44
C THR A 249 13.12 -27.07 8.21
N ASP A 250 13.46 -27.54 7.02
CA ASP A 250 13.25 -26.79 5.78
C ASP A 250 11.75 -26.51 5.55
N VAL A 251 11.41 -25.24 5.31
CA VAL A 251 10.17 -24.86 4.64
C VAL A 251 10.33 -25.29 3.18
N PRO A 252 9.49 -26.22 2.66
CA PRO A 252 9.66 -26.73 1.30
C PRO A 252 9.36 -25.65 0.26
N MET A 253 10.02 -25.72 -0.90
CA MET A 253 9.76 -24.86 -2.05
C MET A 253 9.34 -25.70 -3.26
N GLU A 254 8.33 -25.25 -3.99
CA GLU A 254 7.81 -25.91 -5.20
C GLU A 254 8.06 -25.07 -6.46
N TYR A 255 7.94 -25.67 -7.65
CA TYR A 255 8.19 -24.95 -8.92
C TYR A 255 6.90 -24.33 -9.46
N GLU A 256 6.85 -23.00 -9.55
CA GLU A 256 5.78 -22.21 -10.17
C GLU A 256 6.33 -21.52 -11.44
N GLY A 257 6.29 -22.21 -12.58
CA GLY A 257 6.81 -21.71 -13.85
C GLY A 257 8.34 -21.67 -13.89
N GLU A 258 8.91 -20.48 -14.00
CA GLU A 258 10.37 -20.25 -13.92
C GLU A 258 10.89 -20.14 -12.48
N TRP A 259 10.00 -20.02 -11.49
CA TRP A 259 10.34 -19.74 -10.10
C TRP A 259 10.29 -20.98 -9.21
N ILE A 260 11.18 -21.01 -8.22
CA ILE A 260 11.14 -21.90 -7.05
C ILE A 260 10.53 -21.08 -5.91
N VAL A 261 9.38 -21.50 -5.37
CA VAL A 261 8.52 -20.68 -4.51
C VAL A 261 8.22 -21.35 -3.18
N ALA A 262 8.39 -20.61 -2.09
CA ALA A 262 7.79 -20.92 -0.78
C ALA A 262 6.58 -20.00 -0.56
N LYS A 263 5.37 -20.56 -0.60
CA LYS A 263 4.13 -19.83 -0.33
C LYS A 263 3.83 -19.75 1.17
N GLY A 264 3.45 -18.56 1.65
CA GLY A 264 3.03 -18.35 3.04
C GLY A 264 4.11 -18.63 4.08
N ALA A 265 5.37 -18.28 3.80
CA ALA A 265 6.46 -18.43 4.75
C ALA A 265 6.32 -17.40 5.89
N ASN A 266 6.02 -17.87 7.10
CA ASN A 266 5.77 -17.03 8.28
C ASN A 266 7.05 -16.80 9.10
N PHE A 267 7.66 -15.63 8.92
CA PHE A 267 8.95 -15.23 9.49
C PHE A 267 8.81 -14.57 10.87
N SER A 268 9.56 -15.04 11.87
CA SER A 268 9.82 -14.30 13.12
C SER A 268 10.83 -13.16 12.89
N ASN A 269 11.71 -13.31 11.90
CA ASN A 269 12.49 -12.23 11.31
C ASN A 269 12.83 -12.56 9.85
N LEU A 270 12.99 -11.56 8.97
CA LEU A 270 13.38 -11.73 7.58
C LEU A 270 14.87 -12.07 7.42
N ALA A 271 15.29 -13.22 7.95
CA ALA A 271 16.66 -13.74 7.89
C ALA A 271 16.66 -15.26 7.58
N PHE A 272 17.21 -15.65 6.42
CA PHE A 272 17.16 -17.04 5.93
C PHE A 272 18.29 -17.41 4.94
N LYS A 273 18.30 -18.68 4.54
CA LYS A 273 19.04 -19.24 3.39
C LYS A 273 18.14 -20.20 2.61
N ILE A 274 18.45 -20.40 1.34
CA ILE A 274 17.83 -21.42 0.49
C ILE A 274 18.86 -22.53 0.25
N ARG A 275 18.42 -23.79 0.28
CA ARG A 275 19.28 -24.96 0.11
C ARG A 275 18.63 -26.05 -0.73
N GLY A 276 19.41 -26.66 -1.61
CA GLY A 276 19.01 -27.84 -2.36
C GLY A 276 19.28 -29.14 -1.59
N ASN A 277 18.34 -30.07 -1.64
CA ASN A 277 18.41 -31.42 -1.05
C ASN A 277 18.82 -31.43 0.44
N GLY A 278 18.49 -30.39 1.19
CA GLY A 278 18.89 -30.22 2.60
C GLY A 278 20.40 -30.08 2.84
N SER A 279 21.19 -29.66 1.83
CA SER A 279 22.65 -29.58 1.91
C SER A 279 23.17 -28.19 2.32
N TRP A 280 24.20 -28.17 3.18
CA TRP A 280 24.88 -26.93 3.60
C TRP A 280 26.25 -26.70 2.91
N THR A 281 26.77 -27.67 2.16
CA THR A 281 28.22 -27.71 1.83
C THR A 281 28.57 -27.74 0.34
N ASP A 282 27.59 -27.58 -0.55
CA ASP A 282 27.79 -27.60 -2.00
C ASP A 282 27.19 -26.36 -2.71
N ALA A 283 27.20 -26.39 -4.04
CA ALA A 283 26.73 -25.33 -4.93
C ALA A 283 25.23 -25.00 -4.84
N THR A 284 24.44 -25.78 -4.09
CA THR A 284 23.00 -25.55 -3.89
C THR A 284 22.68 -24.90 -2.53
N ASN A 285 23.66 -24.64 -1.67
CA ASN A 285 23.50 -23.72 -0.54
C ASN A 285 23.65 -22.27 -1.03
N ILE A 286 22.62 -21.46 -0.84
CA ILE A 286 22.45 -20.11 -1.42
C ILE A 286 22.33 -19.07 -0.30
N GLY A 287 23.05 -17.96 -0.46
CA GLY A 287 23.03 -16.81 0.45
C GLY A 287 23.48 -15.53 -0.25
N VAL A 288 23.70 -14.44 0.47
CA VAL A 288 24.27 -13.21 -0.11
C VAL A 288 25.80 -13.18 -0.02
N ALA A 289 26.46 -12.26 -0.73
CA ALA A 289 27.90 -12.09 -0.63
C ALA A 289 28.31 -11.65 0.80
N PRO A 290 29.49 -12.03 1.32
CA PRO A 290 29.94 -11.63 2.66
C PRO A 290 29.98 -10.11 2.80
N GLY A 291 29.24 -9.57 3.77
CA GLY A 291 29.13 -8.13 4.00
C GLY A 291 28.19 -7.38 3.05
N SER A 292 27.26 -8.08 2.38
CA SER A 292 26.15 -7.42 1.67
C SER A 292 25.24 -6.66 2.64
N GLU A 293 24.67 -5.55 2.17
CA GLU A 293 23.61 -4.83 2.87
C GLU A 293 22.30 -5.65 2.88
N LYS A 294 21.37 -5.31 3.77
CA LYS A 294 20.05 -5.96 3.85
C LYS A 294 19.24 -5.67 2.58
N GLY A 295 18.58 -6.70 2.04
CA GLY A 295 17.61 -6.55 0.96
C GLY A 295 16.33 -5.83 1.42
N VAL A 296 15.33 -5.74 0.54
CA VAL A 296 14.04 -5.11 0.86
C VAL A 296 12.86 -5.94 0.35
N VAL A 297 11.72 -5.85 1.02
CA VAL A 297 10.48 -6.53 0.61
C VAL A 297 10.03 -6.03 -0.76
N ASN A 298 9.45 -6.93 -1.57
CA ASN A 298 9.14 -6.77 -3.00
C ASN A 298 10.37 -6.47 -3.90
N GLY A 299 11.59 -6.38 -3.35
CA GLY A 299 12.82 -6.04 -4.07
C GLY A 299 13.62 -7.25 -4.53
N LYS A 300 14.38 -7.06 -5.62
CA LYS A 300 15.36 -8.04 -6.11
C LYS A 300 16.57 -8.14 -5.19
N ILE A 301 16.88 -9.35 -4.73
CA ILE A 301 18.08 -9.66 -3.94
C ILE A 301 19.01 -10.55 -4.78
N SER A 302 20.18 -10.02 -5.13
CA SER A 302 21.24 -10.80 -5.80
C SER A 302 21.91 -11.76 -4.82
N VAL A 303 21.90 -13.06 -5.14
CA VAL A 303 22.47 -14.12 -4.28
C VAL A 303 23.69 -14.78 -4.92
N VAL A 304 24.43 -15.56 -4.13
CA VAL A 304 25.60 -16.33 -4.54
C VAL A 304 25.55 -17.74 -3.95
N THR A 305 26.18 -18.70 -4.63
CA THR A 305 26.37 -20.04 -4.08
C THR A 305 27.47 -20.03 -3.01
N ALA A 306 27.35 -20.90 -2.01
CA ALA A 306 28.36 -21.05 -0.96
C ALA A 306 29.74 -21.43 -1.53
N GLU A 307 29.79 -22.19 -2.63
CA GLU A 307 31.01 -22.52 -3.37
C GLU A 307 31.65 -21.29 -4.01
N TYR A 308 30.86 -20.47 -4.73
CA TYR A 308 31.37 -19.24 -5.36
C TYR A 308 31.92 -18.25 -4.32
N SER A 309 31.20 -18.07 -3.21
CA SER A 309 31.62 -17.20 -2.11
C SER A 309 32.95 -17.65 -1.50
N LYS A 310 33.09 -18.95 -1.20
CA LYS A 310 34.33 -19.54 -0.66
C LYS A 310 35.52 -19.39 -1.61
N ALA A 311 35.29 -19.55 -2.91
CA ALA A 311 36.35 -19.50 -3.91
C ALA A 311 36.80 -18.06 -4.27
N ASN A 312 35.90 -17.07 -4.23
CA ASN A 312 36.14 -15.75 -4.82
C ASN A 312 35.98 -14.57 -3.85
N LEU A 313 35.17 -14.71 -2.78
CA LEU A 313 34.77 -13.61 -1.90
C LEU A 313 35.39 -13.71 -0.49
N GLY A 314 36.17 -14.75 -0.21
CA GLY A 314 36.97 -14.88 1.02
C GLY A 314 36.23 -15.40 2.25
N GLY A 315 35.00 -15.87 2.11
CA GLY A 315 34.20 -16.45 3.19
C GLY A 315 32.98 -17.23 2.71
N ASP A 316 32.33 -17.94 3.63
CA ASP A 316 31.03 -18.59 3.41
C ASP A 316 29.96 -17.55 2.99
N ALA A 317 29.00 -17.95 2.14
CA ALA A 317 27.89 -17.07 1.77
C ALA A 317 27.09 -16.67 3.03
N ALA A 318 26.80 -15.38 3.17
CA ALA A 318 26.08 -14.83 4.31
C ALA A 318 24.57 -15.13 4.21
N ASP A 319 23.85 -15.00 5.32
CA ASP A 319 22.39 -15.19 5.34
C ASP A 319 21.69 -14.05 4.60
N ILE A 320 20.62 -14.38 3.87
CA ILE A 320 19.74 -13.41 3.22
C ILE A 320 18.98 -12.70 4.33
N LYS A 321 19.32 -11.42 4.59
CA LYS A 321 18.64 -10.53 5.54
C LYS A 321 17.89 -9.44 4.77
N LEU A 322 16.70 -9.05 5.22
CA LEU A 322 15.95 -7.92 4.65
C LEU A 322 15.64 -6.82 5.69
N ASN A 323 15.32 -5.64 5.20
CA ASN A 323 14.57 -4.62 5.91
C ASN A 323 13.06 -4.84 5.65
N GLY A 324 12.27 -4.99 6.71
CA GLY A 324 10.84 -5.27 6.67
C GLY A 324 10.36 -5.85 8.00
N ALA A 325 9.05 -5.88 8.22
CA ALA A 325 8.48 -6.41 9.47
C ALA A 325 8.43 -7.96 9.46
N PRO A 326 8.48 -8.62 10.63
CA PRO A 326 8.06 -10.02 10.77
C PRO A 326 6.64 -10.24 10.24
N GLY A 327 6.35 -11.42 9.68
CA GLY A 327 5.07 -11.68 9.03
C GLY A 327 5.12 -12.81 8.00
N THR A 328 4.02 -12.98 7.26
CA THR A 328 3.85 -14.04 6.26
C THR A 328 4.08 -13.49 4.84
N TYR A 329 5.02 -14.10 4.12
CA TYR A 329 5.48 -13.65 2.80
C TYR A 329 5.61 -14.82 1.82
N ASP A 330 5.55 -14.52 0.52
CA ASP A 330 5.84 -15.47 -0.55
C ASP A 330 7.28 -15.27 -1.05
N VAL A 331 8.13 -16.30 -0.96
CA VAL A 331 9.55 -16.19 -1.35
C VAL A 331 9.77 -16.86 -2.69
N TYR A 332 10.22 -16.07 -3.66
CA TYR A 332 10.50 -16.48 -5.04
C TYR A 332 12.01 -16.55 -5.28
N PHE A 333 12.49 -17.62 -5.90
CA PHE A 333 13.91 -17.86 -6.17
C PHE A 333 14.14 -18.37 -7.60
N SER A 334 15.13 -17.79 -8.29
CA SER A 334 15.68 -18.34 -9.54
C SER A 334 17.14 -18.73 -9.33
N PHE A 335 17.42 -20.03 -9.44
CA PHE A 335 18.78 -20.58 -9.34
C PHE A 335 19.66 -20.24 -10.55
N GLU A 336 19.05 -19.97 -11.71
CA GLU A 336 19.75 -19.67 -12.97
C GLU A 336 20.18 -18.20 -13.02
N ASN A 337 19.30 -17.28 -12.60
CA ASN A 337 19.62 -15.86 -12.50
C ASN A 337 20.36 -15.48 -11.21
N LEU A 338 20.38 -16.40 -10.22
CA LEU A 338 20.86 -16.18 -8.85
C LEU A 338 20.21 -14.93 -8.22
N GLU A 339 18.88 -14.91 -8.23
CA GLU A 339 18.06 -13.85 -7.61
C GLU A 339 16.97 -14.43 -6.70
N VAL A 340 16.66 -13.70 -5.63
CA VAL A 340 15.57 -13.97 -4.69
C VAL A 340 14.71 -12.71 -4.57
N TYR A 341 13.40 -12.88 -4.46
CA TYR A 341 12.45 -11.85 -4.04
C TYR A 341 11.68 -12.38 -2.84
N VAL A 342 11.43 -11.52 -1.86
CA VAL A 342 10.46 -11.79 -0.78
C VAL A 342 9.30 -10.85 -1.05
N MET A 343 8.20 -11.40 -1.54
CA MET A 343 6.99 -10.66 -1.88
C MET A 343 6.01 -10.70 -0.71
N GLU A 344 5.22 -9.65 -0.54
CA GLU A 344 3.99 -9.75 0.25
C GLU A 344 3.11 -10.90 -0.27
N GLN A 345 2.44 -11.61 0.65
CA GLN A 345 1.70 -12.83 0.32
C GLN A 345 0.68 -12.60 -0.81
N GLY A 346 0.72 -13.47 -1.84
CA GLY A 346 -0.13 -13.41 -3.02
C GLY A 346 0.52 -12.76 -4.25
N TYR A 347 1.49 -11.86 -4.08
CA TYR A 347 2.11 -11.10 -5.17
C TYR A 347 3.35 -11.80 -5.75
N LYS A 348 3.59 -11.65 -7.06
CA LYS A 348 4.78 -12.14 -7.76
C LYS A 348 5.83 -11.04 -7.98
N PRO A 349 7.10 -11.39 -8.26
CA PRO A 349 8.14 -10.42 -8.63
C PRO A 349 7.68 -9.47 -9.75
N GLY A 350 7.68 -8.16 -9.46
CA GLY A 350 7.23 -7.12 -10.38
C GLY A 350 5.74 -6.75 -10.34
N GLU A 351 4.89 -7.49 -9.60
CA GLU A 351 3.48 -7.10 -9.37
C GLU A 351 3.34 -6.04 -8.26
N LYS A 352 4.40 -5.81 -7.48
CA LYS A 352 4.58 -4.62 -6.64
C LYS A 352 5.95 -4.00 -6.88
N GLU A 353 6.01 -2.69 -6.81
CA GLU A 353 7.27 -1.96 -6.68
C GLU A 353 8.02 -2.44 -5.42
N PRO A 354 9.37 -2.46 -5.44
CA PRO A 354 10.16 -2.70 -4.24
C PRO A 354 9.72 -1.73 -3.14
N GLN A 355 9.42 -2.27 -1.96
CA GLN A 355 9.40 -1.47 -0.74
C GLN A 355 10.85 -1.14 -0.37
N ASN A 356 11.52 -0.32 -1.18
CA ASN A 356 12.59 0.51 -0.65
C ASN A 356 11.90 1.41 0.37
N PRO A 357 12.05 1.16 1.67
CA PRO A 357 11.26 1.87 2.65
C PRO A 357 11.68 3.35 2.62
N ASP A 358 10.73 4.26 2.86
CA ASP A 358 11.08 5.53 3.50
C ASP A 358 11.86 5.16 4.75
N PRO A 359 13.15 5.53 4.81
CA PRO A 359 14.22 4.62 5.20
C PRO A 359 13.89 3.97 6.52
N VAL A 360 13.51 2.67 6.48
CA VAL A 360 13.08 1.91 7.65
C VAL A 360 14.06 2.26 8.75
N GLU A 361 13.54 2.98 9.74
CA GLU A 361 14.29 3.24 10.96
C GLU A 361 14.84 1.89 11.35
N VAL A 362 16.16 1.81 11.50
CA VAL A 362 16.77 0.55 11.88
C VAL A 362 16.29 0.33 13.30
N THR A 363 15.15 -0.37 13.44
CA THR A 363 14.51 -0.54 14.72
C THR A 363 15.52 -1.28 15.55
N TYR A 364 15.72 -0.75 16.74
CA TYR A 364 16.57 -1.39 17.70
C TYR A 364 15.69 -2.28 18.58
N THR A 365 16.23 -3.38 19.07
CA THR A 365 15.56 -4.24 20.02
C THR A 365 16.44 -4.41 21.23
N VAL A 366 15.93 -3.97 22.38
CA VAL A 366 16.50 -4.30 23.68
C VAL A 366 16.31 -5.79 23.91
N THR A 367 17.40 -6.53 24.05
CA THR A 367 17.38 -7.98 24.28
C THR A 367 18.25 -8.33 25.47
N GLY A 368 17.82 -9.27 26.29
CA GLY A 368 18.50 -9.59 27.55
C GLY A 368 17.70 -10.57 28.39
N THR A 369 17.89 -10.49 29.71
CA THR A 369 17.04 -11.21 30.66
C THR A 369 15.79 -10.38 30.94
N LEU A 370 14.69 -10.65 30.22
CA LEU A 370 13.40 -9.97 30.39
C LEU A 370 12.35 -10.93 31.00
N GLU A 371 11.26 -10.39 31.54
CA GLU A 371 10.17 -11.21 32.05
C GLU A 371 9.54 -12.03 30.92
N GLY A 372 9.43 -13.35 31.11
CA GLY A 372 8.90 -14.29 30.11
C GLY A 372 9.79 -14.52 28.87
N ILE A 373 10.75 -13.63 28.58
CA ILE A 373 11.49 -13.58 27.32
C ILE A 373 12.99 -13.46 27.58
N ASN A 374 13.77 -14.44 27.12
CA ASN A 374 15.19 -14.55 27.44
C ASN A 374 16.03 -14.54 26.15
N TRP A 375 16.78 -13.46 25.91
CA TRP A 375 17.66 -13.26 24.75
C TRP A 375 16.98 -13.43 23.37
N ASN A 376 15.71 -13.03 23.24
CA ASN A 376 15.06 -12.84 21.93
C ASN A 376 15.38 -11.43 21.41
N ASN A 377 15.92 -11.33 20.19
CA ASN A 377 16.32 -10.07 19.54
C ASN A 377 15.24 -9.45 18.63
N ALA A 378 14.06 -10.08 18.52
CA ALA A 378 12.87 -9.57 17.85
C ALA A 378 11.66 -9.44 18.80
N ALA A 379 11.88 -9.47 20.12
CA ALA A 379 10.84 -9.37 21.14
C ALA A 379 10.04 -8.06 21.02
N PRO A 380 8.70 -8.09 20.88
CA PRO A 380 7.85 -6.89 20.85
C PRO A 380 8.09 -5.92 22.01
N GLU A 381 8.29 -6.48 23.21
CA GLU A 381 8.50 -5.80 24.48
C GLU A 381 9.86 -5.06 24.56
N GLY A 382 10.76 -5.34 23.62
CA GLY A 382 12.05 -4.68 23.47
C GLY A 382 12.16 -3.77 22.24
N LEU A 383 11.13 -3.69 21.37
CA LEU A 383 11.18 -2.89 20.14
C LEU A 383 11.33 -1.40 20.44
N MET A 384 12.26 -0.75 19.73
CA MET A 384 12.57 0.67 19.87
C MET A 384 12.09 1.46 18.65
N THR A 385 11.32 2.53 18.91
CA THR A 385 10.84 3.52 17.91
C THR A 385 11.61 4.83 18.08
N LEU A 386 11.84 5.62 17.01
CA LEU A 386 12.55 6.90 17.16
C LEU A 386 11.65 7.98 17.81
N GLU A 387 12.07 8.51 18.96
CA GLU A 387 11.53 9.72 19.57
C GLU A 387 12.55 10.86 19.46
N GLY A 388 12.57 11.55 18.31
CA GLY A 388 13.49 12.66 18.06
C GLY A 388 14.92 12.17 17.77
N ASP A 389 15.87 12.46 18.65
CA ASP A 389 17.28 12.08 18.49
C ASP A 389 17.61 10.67 19.04
N TYR A 390 16.64 9.98 19.67
CA TYR A 390 16.83 8.69 20.35
C TYR A 390 15.91 7.60 19.78
N TYR A 391 16.42 6.38 19.64
CA TYR A 391 15.56 5.18 19.55
C TYR A 391 15.10 4.80 20.96
N VAL A 392 13.82 4.51 21.17
CA VAL A 392 13.21 4.35 22.50
C VAL A 392 12.33 3.12 22.55
N ALA A 393 12.63 2.19 23.48
CA ALA A 393 11.68 1.16 23.93
C ALA A 393 11.06 1.59 25.26
N LYS A 394 9.76 1.36 25.42
CA LYS A 394 8.97 1.78 26.58
C LYS A 394 8.60 0.61 27.47
N ASN A 395 8.69 0.80 28.79
CA ASN A 395 8.30 -0.21 29.79
C ASN A 395 8.95 -1.59 29.61
N VAL A 396 10.21 -1.67 29.18
CA VAL A 396 10.94 -2.92 28.96
C VAL A 396 11.02 -3.71 30.28
N PRO A 397 10.46 -4.92 30.39
CA PRO A 397 10.32 -5.63 31.66
C PRO A 397 11.59 -6.42 31.99
N PHE A 398 12.54 -5.79 32.67
CA PHE A 398 13.81 -6.42 33.05
C PHE A 398 13.68 -7.26 34.33
N VAL A 399 14.35 -8.42 34.35
CA VAL A 399 14.44 -9.30 35.53
C VAL A 399 15.90 -9.71 35.77
N TRP A 400 16.23 -10.18 36.98
CA TRP A 400 17.61 -10.45 37.37
C TRP A 400 18.22 -11.65 36.63
N ALA A 401 19.48 -11.49 36.23
CA ALA A 401 20.24 -12.51 35.50
C ALA A 401 20.53 -13.74 36.38
N SER A 402 19.66 -14.76 36.31
CA SER A 402 19.70 -16.01 37.09
C SER A 402 21.04 -16.77 37.05
N ASN A 403 21.90 -16.43 36.11
CA ASN A 403 23.14 -17.14 35.80
C ASN A 403 24.34 -16.64 36.64
N LEU A 404 24.22 -15.49 37.32
CA LEU A 404 25.32 -14.89 38.09
C LEU A 404 25.42 -15.40 39.55
N TYR A 405 24.39 -16.09 40.06
CA TYR A 405 24.32 -16.58 41.44
C TYR A 405 25.50 -17.46 41.88
N GLU A 406 26.20 -18.15 40.98
CA GLU A 406 27.40 -18.95 41.34
C GLU A 406 28.63 -18.10 41.72
N THR A 407 28.62 -16.80 41.43
CA THR A 407 29.73 -15.88 41.73
C THR A 407 29.47 -14.94 42.92
N GLY A 408 28.23 -14.85 43.39
CA GLY A 408 27.85 -13.99 44.52
C GLY A 408 27.67 -12.50 44.17
N GLY A 409 27.46 -12.16 42.90
CA GLY A 409 26.88 -10.88 42.52
C GLY A 409 25.39 -10.84 42.88
N ALA A 410 24.93 -9.72 43.44
CA ALA A 410 23.52 -9.47 43.74
C ALA A 410 22.86 -8.70 42.60
N ASP A 411 21.56 -8.90 42.43
CA ASP A 411 20.58 -7.92 41.95
C ASP A 411 21.04 -7.13 40.71
N GLN A 412 21.25 -7.85 39.60
CA GLN A 412 21.83 -7.35 38.35
C GLN A 412 21.02 -7.80 37.13
N ILE A 413 20.81 -6.85 36.21
CA ILE A 413 20.15 -7.04 34.92
C ILE A 413 21.22 -7.10 33.81
N GLU A 414 21.05 -8.02 32.85
CA GLU A 414 21.93 -8.12 31.67
C GLU A 414 21.14 -7.90 30.37
N PHE A 415 21.64 -7.02 29.49
CA PHE A 415 21.04 -6.75 28.19
C PHE A 415 22.04 -6.30 27.10
N LYS A 416 21.54 -6.15 25.87
CA LYS A 416 22.16 -5.50 24.71
C LYS A 416 21.09 -4.79 23.89
N ILE A 417 21.54 -3.94 22.96
CA ILE A 417 20.70 -3.36 21.92
C ILE A 417 21.10 -3.98 20.58
N CYS A 418 20.23 -4.78 19.98
CA CYS A 418 20.43 -5.36 18.64
C CYS A 418 19.72 -4.51 17.59
N GLU A 419 20.17 -4.52 16.33
CA GLU A 419 19.23 -4.26 15.23
C GLU A 419 18.16 -5.36 15.24
N THR A 420 16.88 -5.00 15.11
CA THR A 420 15.76 -5.94 15.31
C THR A 420 15.94 -7.24 14.54
N GLY A 421 15.80 -8.35 15.26
CA GLY A 421 15.92 -9.72 14.78
C GLY A 421 17.34 -10.16 14.38
N THR A 422 18.37 -9.31 14.48
CA THR A 422 19.77 -9.69 14.22
C THR A 422 20.62 -9.73 15.50
N TRP A 423 21.82 -10.30 15.40
CA TRP A 423 22.82 -10.26 16.47
C TRP A 423 23.91 -9.20 16.21
N ASP A 424 23.65 -8.27 15.29
CA ASP A 424 24.49 -7.10 15.01
C ASP A 424 24.22 -6.06 16.12
N ALA A 425 24.93 -6.24 17.24
CA ALA A 425 24.54 -5.67 18.54
C ALA A 425 25.50 -4.62 19.10
N TYR A 426 24.95 -3.71 19.90
CA TYR A 426 25.63 -2.68 20.68
C TYR A 426 25.62 -3.06 22.16
N GLY A 427 26.75 -2.85 22.83
CA GLY A 427 26.94 -3.17 24.25
C GLY A 427 28.23 -2.57 24.80
N VAL A 428 28.54 -2.78 26.07
CA VAL A 428 29.72 -2.16 26.71
C VAL A 428 31.04 -2.79 26.25
N SER A 429 32.17 -2.14 26.54
CA SER A 429 33.49 -2.72 26.29
C SER A 429 33.78 -3.91 27.21
N GLU A 430 34.56 -4.89 26.76
CA GLU A 430 34.92 -6.06 27.58
C GLU A 430 35.59 -5.64 28.90
N GLY A 431 35.07 -6.12 30.03
CA GLY A 431 35.56 -5.77 31.37
C GLY A 431 35.04 -4.43 31.93
N THR A 432 34.06 -3.78 31.30
CA THR A 432 33.34 -2.64 31.91
C THR A 432 32.58 -3.11 33.17
N PRO A 433 32.67 -2.42 34.32
CA PRO A 433 31.87 -2.73 35.50
C PRO A 433 30.36 -2.57 35.27
N ALA A 434 29.53 -3.11 36.17
CA ALA A 434 28.10 -2.81 36.19
C ALA A 434 27.86 -1.29 36.28
N GLN A 435 26.79 -0.82 35.63
CA GLN A 435 26.38 0.58 35.53
C GLN A 435 25.16 0.85 36.41
N GLU A 436 24.92 2.11 36.77
CA GLU A 436 23.72 2.52 37.51
C GLU A 436 22.57 2.86 36.55
N ALA A 437 21.32 2.65 36.97
CA ALA A 437 20.15 3.15 36.24
C ALA A 437 20.11 4.70 36.23
N ASN A 438 19.44 5.27 35.22
CA ASN A 438 19.32 6.70 34.94
C ASN A 438 20.65 7.42 34.64
N ALA A 439 21.75 6.69 34.44
CA ALA A 439 23.05 7.22 34.02
C ALA A 439 23.30 7.06 32.51
N GLU A 440 24.23 7.85 31.97
CA GLU A 440 24.73 7.69 30.60
C GLU A 440 25.69 6.49 30.51
N ILE A 441 25.31 5.47 29.74
CA ILE A 441 26.14 4.29 29.47
C ILE A 441 26.71 4.39 28.06
N SER A 442 28.01 4.12 27.90
CA SER A 442 28.69 4.15 26.59
C SER A 442 28.78 2.75 25.98
N VAL A 443 28.30 2.60 24.74
CA VAL A 443 28.21 1.32 24.03
C VAL A 443 28.93 1.36 22.68
N VAL A 444 29.39 0.19 22.23
CA VAL A 444 30.10 -0.03 20.98
C VAL A 444 29.50 -1.20 20.21
N ALA A 445 29.52 -1.13 18.87
CA ALA A 445 29.13 -2.23 18.01
C ALA A 445 30.05 -3.45 18.24
N GLY A 446 29.46 -4.64 18.37
CA GLY A 446 30.17 -5.86 18.78
C GLY A 446 30.49 -5.96 20.28
N GLY A 447 29.94 -5.06 21.11
CA GLY A 447 30.20 -5.00 22.56
C GLY A 447 29.70 -6.21 23.36
N GLY A 448 30.18 -6.32 24.60
CA GLY A 448 29.71 -7.27 25.61
C GLY A 448 28.37 -6.87 26.22
N ASN A 449 27.80 -7.73 27.08
CA ASN A 449 26.52 -7.49 27.73
C ASN A 449 26.61 -6.22 28.60
N VAL A 450 25.64 -5.31 28.47
CA VAL A 450 25.44 -4.22 29.42
C VAL A 450 24.95 -4.86 30.72
N VAL A 451 25.65 -4.61 31.83
CA VAL A 451 25.27 -5.07 33.16
C VAL A 451 24.81 -3.86 33.97
N LEU A 452 23.61 -3.92 34.53
CA LEU A 452 22.96 -2.82 35.24
C LEU A 452 22.69 -3.22 36.71
N MET A 453 23.08 -2.34 37.64
CA MET A 453 22.65 -2.38 39.04
C MET A 453 21.26 -1.73 39.10
N ALA A 454 20.21 -2.55 39.17
CA ALA A 454 18.83 -2.10 39.19
C ALA A 454 17.89 -3.19 39.74
N GLU A 455 16.73 -2.76 40.22
CA GLU A 455 15.65 -3.66 40.66
C GLU A 455 14.87 -4.21 39.46
N GLU A 456 14.25 -5.37 39.61
CA GLU A 456 13.38 -5.95 38.58
C GLU A 456 12.17 -5.04 38.32
N GLY A 457 11.80 -4.84 37.06
CA GLY A 457 10.69 -3.95 36.70
C GLY A 457 10.73 -3.43 35.27
N ALA A 458 9.75 -2.57 34.95
CA ALA A 458 9.63 -1.90 33.67
C ALA A 458 10.52 -0.64 33.61
N TYR A 459 11.29 -0.46 32.54
CA TYR A 459 12.14 0.72 32.32
C TYR A 459 12.03 1.24 30.88
N ASP A 460 12.19 2.55 30.69
CA ASP A 460 12.31 3.17 29.36
C ASP A 460 13.79 3.16 28.93
N VAL A 461 14.09 2.56 27.78
CA VAL A 461 15.47 2.46 27.27
C VAL A 461 15.63 3.38 26.06
N TYR A 462 16.60 4.30 26.13
CA TYR A 462 16.90 5.27 25.08
C TYR A 462 18.28 5.00 24.48
N PHE A 463 18.39 4.93 23.15
CA PHE A 463 19.62 4.66 22.43
C PHE A 463 19.94 5.75 21.41
N ASP A 464 21.06 6.43 21.63
CA ASP A 464 21.70 7.35 20.68
C ASP A 464 22.75 6.57 19.89
N LYS A 465 22.37 6.14 18.68
CA LYS A 465 23.24 5.47 17.72
C LYS A 465 24.39 6.36 17.22
N ALA A 466 24.20 7.67 17.16
CA ALA A 466 25.15 8.60 16.57
C ALA A 466 26.36 8.87 17.48
N ASN A 467 26.14 8.93 18.79
CA ASN A 467 27.19 9.12 19.80
C ASN A 467 27.55 7.83 20.56
N GLY A 468 26.85 6.71 20.31
CA GLY A 468 27.12 5.41 20.92
C GLY A 468 26.75 5.36 22.41
N LYS A 469 25.55 5.84 22.75
CA LYS A 469 25.09 5.99 24.14
C LYS A 469 23.76 5.29 24.36
N VAL A 470 23.59 4.72 25.56
CA VAL A 470 22.30 4.21 26.04
C VAL A 470 22.01 4.76 27.44
N TRP A 471 20.73 5.01 27.72
CA TRP A 471 20.21 5.29 29.05
C TRP A 471 19.10 4.28 29.34
N VAL A 472 19.05 3.79 30.58
CA VAL A 472 17.93 3.01 31.11
C VAL A 472 17.28 3.86 32.19
N MET A 473 16.12 4.42 31.88
CA MET A 473 15.40 5.40 32.70
C MET A 473 14.20 4.75 33.38
N ALA A 474 13.76 5.30 34.51
CA ALA A 474 12.42 5.00 35.02
C ALA A 474 11.34 5.36 33.96
N PRO A 475 10.22 4.62 33.86
CA PRO A 475 9.20 4.87 32.84
C PRO A 475 8.69 6.31 32.80
N GLY A 476 8.59 6.87 31.59
CA GLY A 476 8.15 8.25 31.35
C GLY A 476 9.27 9.30 31.37
N TYR A 477 10.43 9.04 31.98
CA TYR A 477 11.54 9.99 32.05
C TYR A 477 12.51 9.87 30.86
N LYS A 478 13.09 10.99 30.42
CA LYS A 478 13.97 11.10 29.25
C LYS A 478 15.46 11.33 29.62
N PRO A 479 16.42 11.04 28.73
CA PRO A 479 17.84 11.30 28.96
C PRO A 479 18.11 12.77 29.34
N GLY A 480 18.70 13.00 30.51
CA GLY A 480 18.99 14.33 31.04
C GLY A 480 17.87 14.93 31.90
N GLU A 481 16.66 14.37 31.88
CA GLU A 481 15.73 14.52 32.99
C GLU A 481 16.26 13.68 34.15
N THR A 482 16.36 14.28 35.33
CA THR A 482 16.59 13.50 36.54
C THR A 482 15.22 13.00 36.99
N PRO A 483 15.00 11.70 37.22
CA PRO A 483 13.80 11.27 37.91
C PRO A 483 13.67 12.01 39.24
N GLU A 484 12.46 12.40 39.62
CA GLU A 484 12.20 12.65 41.04
C GLU A 484 12.68 11.39 41.80
N PRO A 485 13.52 11.53 42.83
CA PRO A 485 14.15 10.38 43.47
C PRO A 485 13.03 9.48 43.99
N ALA A 486 13.01 8.23 43.50
CA ALA A 486 11.88 7.33 43.67
C ALA A 486 11.37 7.30 45.13
N GLU A 487 10.05 7.31 45.30
CA GLU A 487 9.42 7.01 46.58
C GLU A 487 9.64 5.53 46.93
N TYR A 488 10.87 5.22 47.34
CA TYR A 488 11.19 4.01 48.07
C TYR A 488 10.30 3.93 49.30
N GLU A 489 9.55 2.84 49.45
CA GLU A 489 8.86 2.50 50.70
C GLU A 489 9.87 2.15 51.81
N ILE A 490 10.56 3.16 52.35
CA ILE A 490 11.39 3.04 53.54
C ILE A 490 10.49 3.12 54.79
N ASP A 491 9.67 2.08 54.99
CA ASP A 491 8.92 1.71 56.20
C ASP A 491 8.72 2.86 57.21
N GLY A 492 8.06 3.94 56.78
CA GLY A 492 7.63 5.10 57.58
C GLY A 492 8.65 5.79 58.50
N LYS A 493 9.95 5.97 58.15
CA LYS A 493 10.97 6.43 59.14
C LYS A 493 11.96 7.57 58.85
N GLN A 494 12.40 7.86 57.63
CA GLN A 494 13.53 8.79 57.42
C GLN A 494 13.27 9.82 56.31
N TRP A 495 13.92 10.99 56.43
CA TRP A 495 13.84 12.08 55.47
C TRP A 495 15.24 12.46 54.99
N VAL A 496 15.39 12.65 53.68
CA VAL A 496 16.65 13.11 53.05
C VAL A 496 16.41 14.50 52.47
N PHE A 497 17.32 15.44 52.72
CA PHE A 497 17.27 16.78 52.15
C PHE A 497 18.44 16.99 51.18
N THR A 498 18.12 17.41 49.96
CA THR A 498 19.10 17.83 48.93
C THR A 498 19.20 19.34 48.89
N TRP A 499 20.42 19.87 49.00
CA TRP A 499 20.68 21.32 48.96
C TRP A 499 21.30 21.70 47.61
N GLN A 500 20.60 22.51 46.80
CA GLN A 500 21.14 22.98 45.52
C GLN A 500 22.15 24.12 45.72
N GLY A 501 23.40 23.73 45.97
CA GLY A 501 24.54 24.64 46.13
C GLY A 501 25.85 24.03 45.63
N MET A 502 25.96 23.79 44.32
CA MET A 502 27.17 23.32 43.61
C MET A 502 27.99 22.20 44.29
N GLY A 503 27.69 20.93 43.97
CA GLY A 503 28.69 19.86 44.07
C GLY A 503 28.36 18.67 44.97
N GLY A 504 27.22 18.00 44.74
CA GLY A 504 27.10 16.55 44.92
C GLY A 504 27.43 15.97 46.31
N ALA A 505 26.90 16.56 47.39
CA ALA A 505 26.99 15.99 48.73
C ALA A 505 25.64 16.11 49.46
N SER A 506 24.92 15.00 49.55
CA SER A 506 23.69 14.86 50.35
C SER A 506 24.04 14.33 51.74
N CYS A 507 23.28 14.74 52.77
CA CYS A 507 23.31 14.11 54.08
C CYS A 507 21.92 13.60 54.47
N VAL A 508 21.88 12.46 55.17
CA VAL A 508 20.66 11.80 55.63
C VAL A 508 20.42 12.16 57.09
N ILE A 509 19.20 12.56 57.45
CA ILE A 509 18.79 12.79 58.84
C ILE A 509 17.81 11.69 59.25
N ASP A 510 18.30 10.78 60.11
CA ASP A 510 17.50 9.70 60.67
C ASP A 510 16.50 10.25 61.72
N LEU A 511 15.23 10.36 61.34
CA LEU A 511 14.11 10.70 62.22
C LEU A 511 13.34 9.45 62.68
N GLY A 512 14.03 8.31 62.82
CA GLY A 512 13.42 7.00 63.08
C GLY A 512 12.60 6.90 64.36
N VAL A 513 11.28 7.06 64.26
CA VAL A 513 10.30 6.75 65.33
C VAL A 513 9.47 5.54 64.92
N THR A 514 9.15 4.67 65.87
CA THR A 514 8.41 3.42 65.61
C THR A 514 6.89 3.61 65.69
N GLN A 515 6.20 3.17 64.64
CA GLN A 515 4.74 3.11 64.43
C GLN A 515 4.07 4.44 64.00
N PRO A 516 2.96 4.40 63.24
CA PRO A 516 2.41 5.58 62.57
C PRO A 516 1.80 6.62 63.52
N GLY A 517 1.87 7.90 63.15
CA GLY A 517 1.07 8.98 63.74
C GLY A 517 1.83 10.11 64.46
N MET A 518 3.16 10.08 64.53
CA MET A 518 3.96 11.19 65.08
C MET A 518 5.35 11.32 64.43
N ALA A 519 5.79 12.57 64.24
CA ALA A 519 7.18 12.92 63.97
C ALA A 519 7.65 14.03 64.94
N ILE A 520 8.93 14.02 65.30
CA ILE A 520 9.58 15.09 66.08
C ILE A 520 10.88 15.46 65.34
N LEU A 521 11.06 16.75 65.05
CA LEU A 521 12.28 17.26 64.42
C LEU A 521 13.43 17.35 65.41
N ALA A 522 14.58 16.77 65.03
CA ALA A 522 15.87 16.98 65.65
C ALA A 522 16.92 17.22 64.56
N TYR A 523 17.89 18.10 64.83
CA TYR A 523 18.89 18.58 63.87
C TYR A 523 20.28 18.35 64.46
N ASP A 524 21.26 17.97 63.63
CA ASP A 524 22.69 18.08 63.96
C ASP A 524 23.46 18.55 62.73
N MET A 525 24.58 19.27 62.91
CA MET A 525 25.32 19.93 61.83
C MET A 525 26.79 19.50 61.76
N GLY A 526 27.10 18.61 60.83
CA GLY A 526 28.45 18.12 60.54
C GLY A 526 29.33 19.08 59.73
N VAL A 527 29.74 20.20 60.34
CA VAL A 527 30.93 21.04 59.98
C VAL A 527 31.17 21.32 58.47
N LEU A 528 30.79 22.51 58.03
CA LEU A 528 31.25 23.08 56.75
C LEU A 528 32.76 23.43 56.76
N ASP A 529 33.42 23.30 55.61
CA ASP A 529 34.76 23.85 55.38
C ASP A 529 34.72 25.40 55.43
N PRO A 530 35.62 26.06 56.17
CA PRO A 530 35.56 27.51 56.41
C PRO A 530 36.01 28.40 55.23
N SER A 531 36.17 27.85 54.02
CA SER A 531 36.70 28.58 52.86
C SER A 531 35.68 29.41 52.05
N TYR A 532 34.38 29.11 52.12
CA TYR A 532 33.37 29.84 51.34
C TYR A 532 32.63 30.90 52.16
N SER A 533 32.69 32.14 51.67
CA SER A 533 32.03 33.31 52.28
C SER A 533 31.05 33.96 51.30
N GLY A 534 29.80 33.50 51.32
CA GLY A 534 28.70 34.03 50.53
C GLY A 534 27.37 33.87 51.26
N ILE A 535 26.68 34.98 51.50
CA ILE A 535 25.35 34.99 52.14
C ILE A 535 24.29 34.71 51.08
N TYR A 536 23.40 33.75 51.33
CA TYR A 536 22.23 33.51 50.50
C TYR A 536 20.96 33.42 51.35
N TYR A 537 19.90 34.06 50.87
CA TYR A 537 18.57 34.03 51.47
C TYR A 537 17.72 32.98 50.73
N PRO A 538 17.09 32.01 51.42
CA PRO A 538 16.12 31.14 50.79
C PRO A 538 14.83 31.92 50.52
N TYR A 539 14.56 32.20 49.24
CA TYR A 539 13.21 32.55 48.80
C TYR A 539 12.38 31.27 48.76
N ILE A 540 11.29 31.24 49.53
CA ILE A 540 10.31 30.15 49.44
C ILE A 540 9.21 30.62 48.48
N PHE A 541 9.31 30.17 47.22
CA PHE A 541 8.17 30.06 46.33
C PHE A 541 7.76 28.59 46.28
N GLY A 542 6.46 28.33 46.41
CA GLY A 542 5.89 27.00 46.33
C GLY A 542 4.38 27.07 46.48
N GLU A 543 3.66 26.37 45.61
CA GLU A 543 2.26 26.04 45.85
C GLU A 543 2.20 24.88 46.85
N TYR A 544 1.23 24.90 47.76
CA TYR A 544 1.07 23.89 48.80
C TYR A 544 -0.22 23.09 48.58
N SER A 545 -0.07 21.82 48.24
CA SER A 545 -1.17 20.85 48.28
C SER A 545 -1.50 20.47 49.72
N VAL A 546 -2.78 20.54 50.09
CA VAL A 546 -3.24 20.18 51.44
C VAL A 546 -3.70 18.73 51.45
N ALA A 547 -2.84 17.83 51.93
CA ALA A 547 -3.16 16.41 52.05
C ALA A 547 -4.34 16.17 53.01
N LYS A 548 -5.29 15.32 52.59
CA LYS A 548 -6.56 15.03 53.29
C LYS A 548 -6.34 13.92 54.34
N THR A 549 -6.26 14.28 55.62
CA THR A 549 -6.02 13.31 56.72
C THR A 549 -7.29 12.60 57.19
N ASP A 550 -7.21 11.28 57.34
CA ASP A 550 -7.95 10.32 58.21
C ASP A 550 -9.35 10.64 58.81
N GLY A 551 -10.18 11.42 58.11
CA GLY A 551 -11.63 11.23 58.00
C GLY A 551 -12.49 11.34 59.28
N THR A 552 -11.96 11.85 60.40
CA THR A 552 -12.66 11.78 61.70
C THR A 552 -12.90 13.12 62.43
N SER A 553 -12.36 14.25 61.93
CA SER A 553 -12.80 15.59 62.35
C SER A 553 -12.67 16.61 61.22
N GLY A 554 -13.78 17.20 60.77
CA GLY A 554 -13.86 18.13 59.64
C GLY A 554 -13.33 19.55 59.92
N VAL A 555 -12.13 19.69 60.47
CA VAL A 555 -11.44 20.96 60.74
C VAL A 555 -9.95 20.83 60.45
N ILE A 556 -9.42 21.67 59.56
CA ILE A 556 -7.98 21.82 59.30
C ILE A 556 -7.40 22.72 60.40
N THR A 557 -6.29 22.31 61.02
CA THR A 557 -5.60 23.09 62.06
C THR A 557 -4.16 23.38 61.64
N LEU A 558 -3.80 24.66 61.50
CA LEU A 558 -2.43 25.09 61.24
C LEU A 558 -1.81 25.66 62.51
N SER A 559 -0.54 25.35 62.77
CA SER A 559 0.18 25.74 64.00
C SER A 559 1.62 26.14 63.70
N ALA A 560 2.00 27.36 64.07
CA ALA A 560 3.38 27.83 64.14
C ALA A 560 3.65 28.40 65.54
N ASP A 561 4.92 28.27 66.00
CA ASP A 561 5.51 28.87 67.21
C ASP A 561 4.72 28.80 68.55
N GLY A 562 3.66 28.00 68.63
CA GLY A 562 2.84 27.77 69.83
C GLY A 562 1.41 28.30 69.74
N SER A 563 0.96 28.78 68.57
CA SER A 563 -0.42 29.24 68.33
C SER A 563 -1.05 28.56 67.12
N SER A 564 -2.34 28.24 67.21
CA SER A 564 -3.10 27.50 66.20
C SER A 564 -4.32 28.25 65.66
N VAL A 565 -4.70 27.95 64.42
CA VAL A 565 -5.92 28.45 63.74
C VAL A 565 -6.68 27.25 63.15
N GLU A 566 -8.02 27.26 63.32
CA GLU A 566 -8.94 26.19 62.94
C GLU A 566 -9.86 26.62 61.77
N ILE A 567 -10.00 25.78 60.73
CA ILE A 567 -10.81 26.05 59.52
C ILE A 567 -11.73 24.84 59.21
N PRO A 568 -13.08 24.99 59.22
CA PRO A 568 -14.00 23.89 58.91
C PRO A 568 -13.95 23.41 57.44
N TYR A 569 -14.14 22.11 57.23
CA TYR A 569 -13.98 21.45 55.91
C TYR A 569 -14.97 21.93 54.84
N SER A 570 -16.22 22.28 55.21
CA SER A 570 -17.27 22.76 54.30
C SER A 570 -17.05 24.18 53.73
N LYS A 571 -15.79 24.60 53.65
CA LYS A 571 -15.30 25.82 52.97
C LYS A 571 -13.99 25.60 52.19
N ALA A 572 -13.53 24.35 52.09
CA ALA A 572 -12.22 23.99 51.54
C ALA A 572 -12.33 23.26 50.20
N THR A 573 -13.05 23.87 49.25
CA THR A 573 -13.07 23.46 47.83
C THR A 573 -12.08 24.33 47.04
N ALA A 574 -10.79 24.01 47.12
CA ALA A 574 -9.74 24.72 46.40
C ALA A 574 -8.50 23.83 46.20
N ASN A 575 -7.95 23.81 44.98
CA ASN A 575 -6.73 23.05 44.68
C ASN A 575 -5.43 23.82 44.98
N SER A 576 -5.50 25.10 45.35
CA SER A 576 -4.36 25.87 45.85
C SER A 576 -4.77 26.96 46.85
N VAL A 577 -3.83 27.37 47.69
CA VAL A 577 -3.98 28.48 48.67
C VAL A 577 -2.78 29.41 48.51
N HIS A 578 -3.03 30.63 48.01
CA HIS A 578 -1.98 31.62 47.80
C HIS A 578 -1.56 32.35 49.08
N PHE A 579 -0.24 32.49 49.26
CA PHE A 579 0.38 33.32 50.30
C PHE A 579 1.47 34.20 49.69
N GLU A 580 1.38 35.52 49.88
CA GLU A 580 2.49 36.46 49.66
C GLU A 580 3.01 37.00 50.99
N SER A 581 4.29 37.38 51.05
CA SER A 581 4.87 38.10 52.19
C SER A 581 5.48 39.43 51.74
N ALA A 582 5.29 40.48 52.54
CA ALA A 582 5.74 41.83 52.21
C ALA A 582 7.20 42.06 52.61
N ALA A 583 8.00 42.63 51.70
CA ALA A 583 9.41 42.90 51.94
C ALA A 583 9.65 43.97 53.02
N LEU A 584 10.64 43.73 53.88
CA LEU A 584 11.20 44.70 54.82
C LEU A 584 12.74 44.75 54.71
N LEU A 585 13.31 45.87 55.15
CA LEU A 585 14.64 46.37 54.75
C LEU A 585 15.78 45.99 55.71
N GLU A 586 17.01 46.21 55.25
CA GLU A 586 18.25 46.01 56.01
C GLU A 586 18.25 46.73 57.38
N GLY A 587 18.65 46.02 58.44
CA GLY A 587 19.09 46.63 59.70
C GLY A 587 18.63 45.93 60.98
N GLU A 588 19.57 45.29 61.68
CA GLU A 588 19.53 44.90 63.11
C GLU A 588 18.27 44.17 63.65
N ASN A 589 18.36 42.84 63.73
CA ASN A 589 17.64 41.95 64.68
C ASN A 589 16.18 42.31 65.03
N ILE A 590 15.23 41.86 64.20
CA ILE A 590 13.79 41.83 64.54
C ILE A 590 13.22 40.46 64.18
N ASP A 591 12.38 39.90 65.06
CA ASP A 591 11.66 38.65 64.84
C ASP A 591 10.59 38.82 63.73
N CYS A 592 10.74 38.10 62.62
CA CYS A 592 9.77 38.14 61.51
C CYS A 592 8.60 37.17 61.77
N THR A 593 7.57 37.63 62.47
CA THR A 593 6.27 36.93 62.54
C THR A 593 5.57 37.03 61.18
N LEU A 594 5.32 35.91 60.52
CA LEU A 594 4.68 35.92 59.20
C LEU A 594 3.15 36.06 59.33
N ALA A 595 2.61 37.22 59.00
CA ALA A 595 1.17 37.49 59.00
C ALA A 595 0.61 37.42 57.58
N THR A 596 -0.07 36.33 57.23
CA THR A 596 -0.71 36.13 55.92
C THR A 596 -2.22 36.41 55.96
N THR A 597 -2.79 36.81 54.82
CA THR A 597 -4.23 37.11 54.67
C THR A 597 -4.71 36.53 53.33
N LEU A 598 -5.82 35.78 53.36
CA LEU A 598 -6.33 35.00 52.22
C LEU A 598 -7.15 35.85 51.25
N ILE A 599 -6.90 35.74 49.93
CA ILE A 599 -7.56 36.55 48.88
C ILE A 599 -7.83 35.75 47.58
N GLY A 600 -8.87 34.91 47.56
CA GLY A 600 -9.49 34.38 46.31
C GLY A 600 -9.09 32.97 45.85
N ILE A 601 -9.98 32.35 45.04
CA ILE A 601 -9.92 30.99 44.44
C ILE A 601 -10.68 31.04 43.09
N GLU A 602 -10.24 30.29 42.06
CA GLU A 602 -10.96 30.04 40.80
C GLU A 602 -10.86 28.53 40.41
N PHE A 603 -11.68 28.05 39.47
CA PHE A 603 -11.83 26.61 39.10
C PHE A 603 -11.72 26.35 37.58
N GLY A 604 -11.44 25.10 37.19
CA GLY A 604 -11.46 24.61 35.81
C GLY A 604 -12.16 23.24 35.68
N ALA A 605 -12.69 22.94 34.50
CA ALA A 605 -13.67 21.87 34.26
C ALA A 605 -13.07 20.55 33.73
N ALA A 606 -13.74 19.42 34.05
CA ALA A 606 -13.49 18.09 33.49
C ALA A 606 -14.33 17.81 32.23
N GLN A 607 -13.93 16.79 31.45
CA GLN A 607 -14.72 16.25 30.32
C GLN A 607 -16.00 15.58 30.85
N GLY A 608 -17.16 15.88 30.26
CA GLY A 608 -18.47 15.46 30.76
C GLY A 608 -19.12 14.29 30.00
N LEU A 609 -19.96 13.53 30.72
CA LEU A 609 -20.98 12.65 30.15
C LEU A 609 -22.07 13.49 29.45
N ALA A 610 -22.73 12.95 28.43
CA ALA A 610 -23.89 13.60 27.80
C ALA A 610 -25.19 13.36 28.60
N ASP A 611 -26.15 14.28 28.47
CA ASP A 611 -27.51 14.08 29.00
C ASP A 611 -28.22 12.94 28.27
N GLY A 612 -28.84 12.02 29.02
CA GLY A 612 -29.55 10.88 28.42
C GLY A 612 -30.01 9.82 29.42
N GLU A 613 -30.74 8.82 28.93
CA GLU A 613 -31.06 7.60 29.68
C GLU A 613 -29.93 6.57 29.53
N TYR A 614 -29.40 6.06 30.64
CA TYR A 614 -28.30 5.10 30.68
C TYR A 614 -28.62 3.90 31.56
N TRP A 615 -28.23 2.71 31.12
CA TRP A 615 -28.08 1.55 31.97
C TRP A 615 -26.74 1.60 32.70
N ILE A 616 -26.78 1.38 34.02
CA ILE A 616 -25.60 1.25 34.88
C ILE A 616 -25.23 -0.25 34.94
N ILE A 617 -24.08 -0.64 34.38
CA ILE A 617 -23.73 -2.05 34.11
C ILE A 617 -22.32 -2.42 34.60
N ALA A 618 -22.17 -3.53 35.31
CA ALA A 618 -20.90 -4.11 35.74
C ALA A 618 -21.07 -5.63 35.90
N ASP A 619 -20.07 -6.45 35.53
CA ASP A 619 -20.13 -7.93 35.64
C ASP A 619 -21.41 -8.55 35.01
N ASN A 620 -21.84 -8.00 33.86
CA ASN A 620 -23.11 -8.32 33.21
C ASN A 620 -24.36 -8.16 34.12
N LYS A 621 -24.31 -7.30 35.14
CA LYS A 621 -25.44 -6.94 36.01
C LYS A 621 -25.86 -5.50 35.74
N VAL A 622 -27.10 -5.32 35.29
CA VAL A 622 -27.71 -3.99 35.15
C VAL A 622 -28.44 -3.63 36.44
N ALA A 623 -28.21 -2.42 36.95
CA ALA A 623 -28.95 -1.88 38.08
C ALA A 623 -30.46 -1.79 37.80
N THR A 624 -31.29 -1.79 38.84
CA THR A 624 -32.74 -1.56 38.73
C THR A 624 -33.23 -0.44 39.66
N PRO A 625 -34.26 0.33 39.24
CA PRO A 625 -34.93 1.34 40.05
C PRO A 625 -35.36 0.85 41.44
N LEU A 626 -35.29 1.72 42.45
CA LEU A 626 -35.62 1.32 43.82
C LEU A 626 -37.12 1.14 44.04
N THR A 627 -37.51 -0.04 44.50
CA THR A 627 -38.89 -0.36 44.91
C THR A 627 -39.33 0.29 46.23
N LYS A 628 -38.49 1.14 46.84
CA LYS A 628 -38.64 1.77 48.17
C LYS A 628 -37.89 3.10 48.20
N ASN A 629 -38.25 4.00 49.11
CA ASN A 629 -37.57 5.29 49.30
C ASN A 629 -36.06 5.20 49.68
N TYR A 630 -35.55 4.01 50.02
CA TYR A 630 -34.13 3.76 50.24
C TYR A 630 -33.79 2.27 50.04
N GLY A 631 -32.54 1.97 49.66
CA GLY A 631 -32.04 0.61 49.49
C GLY A 631 -30.78 0.50 48.62
N TYR A 632 -30.31 -0.73 48.41
CA TYR A 632 -29.30 -1.07 47.40
C TYR A 632 -30.01 -1.30 46.06
N LEU A 633 -29.36 -1.00 44.92
CA LEU A 633 -29.98 -1.32 43.62
C LEU A 633 -29.93 -2.84 43.43
N ASP A 634 -31.10 -3.48 43.44
CA ASP A 634 -31.25 -4.85 42.95
C ASP A 634 -30.82 -4.90 41.48
N VAL A 635 -30.37 -6.06 40.97
CA VAL A 635 -29.86 -6.19 39.60
C VAL A 635 -30.58 -7.26 38.79
N VAL A 636 -30.57 -7.07 37.47
CA VAL A 636 -30.93 -8.08 36.47
C VAL A 636 -29.72 -8.42 35.61
N ASP A 637 -29.68 -9.61 35.05
CA ASP A 637 -28.65 -10.00 34.09
C ASP A 637 -28.78 -9.19 32.78
N ALA A 638 -27.65 -8.74 32.24
CA ALA A 638 -27.56 -8.06 30.96
C ALA A 638 -27.69 -9.06 29.81
N VAL A 639 -28.40 -8.67 28.75
CA VAL A 639 -28.51 -9.41 27.48
C VAL A 639 -27.83 -8.57 26.41
N GLY A 640 -26.77 -9.09 25.80
CA GLY A 640 -25.97 -8.35 24.81
C GLY A 640 -25.35 -7.04 25.33
N GLY A 641 -25.04 -6.97 26.63
CA GLY A 641 -24.55 -5.73 27.26
C GLY A 641 -25.61 -4.64 27.48
N LYS A 642 -26.90 -4.96 27.31
CA LYS A 642 -28.05 -4.07 27.54
C LYS A 642 -29.05 -4.70 28.51
N SER A 643 -30.11 -3.99 28.89
CA SER A 643 -31.22 -4.56 29.65
C SER A 643 -32.50 -4.67 28.82
N THR A 644 -33.28 -5.71 29.07
CA THR A 644 -34.62 -5.90 28.46
C THR A 644 -35.75 -5.30 29.30
N ALA A 645 -35.41 -4.61 30.40
CA ALA A 645 -36.34 -3.90 31.26
C ALA A 645 -36.31 -2.38 30.99
N ALA A 646 -37.41 -1.68 31.31
CA ALA A 646 -37.44 -0.23 31.40
C ALA A 646 -36.81 0.24 32.74
N ASN A 647 -35.52 -0.03 32.91
CA ASN A 647 -34.74 0.18 34.15
C ASN A 647 -33.55 1.13 33.96
N ALA A 648 -33.52 1.89 32.87
CA ALA A 648 -32.53 2.93 32.65
C ALA A 648 -32.69 4.08 33.67
N PHE A 649 -31.60 4.82 33.85
CA PHE A 649 -31.52 5.99 34.71
C PHE A 649 -31.22 7.22 33.85
N THR A 650 -32.00 8.29 33.99
CA THR A 650 -31.69 9.57 33.33
C THR A 650 -30.57 10.25 34.09
N PHE A 651 -29.48 10.59 33.39
CA PHE A 651 -28.45 11.52 33.84
C PHE A 651 -28.75 12.89 33.23
N THR A 652 -28.71 13.94 34.05
CA THR A 652 -28.92 15.33 33.60
C THR A 652 -27.92 16.25 34.25
N GLN A 653 -27.13 16.94 33.43
CA GLN A 653 -26.05 17.81 33.85
C GLN A 653 -26.59 19.10 34.48
N VAL A 654 -26.02 19.48 35.62
CA VAL A 654 -26.33 20.70 36.36
C VAL A 654 -25.17 21.70 36.31
N ASP A 655 -23.93 21.20 36.32
CA ASP A 655 -22.70 21.98 36.10
C ASP A 655 -21.61 21.08 35.48
N ALA A 656 -20.43 21.63 35.17
CA ALA A 656 -19.31 20.89 34.59
C ALA A 656 -18.91 19.64 35.41
N GLY A 657 -19.21 18.44 34.90
CA GLY A 657 -18.97 17.18 35.60
C GLY A 657 -20.00 16.79 36.67
N LEU A 658 -21.01 17.63 36.96
CA LEU A 658 -22.02 17.41 38.01
C LEU A 658 -23.41 17.10 37.43
N TYR A 659 -24.04 16.03 37.89
CA TYR A 659 -25.31 15.50 37.36
C TYR A 659 -26.32 15.21 38.47
N THR A 660 -27.61 15.28 38.14
CA THR A 660 -28.67 14.55 38.87
C THR A 660 -28.92 13.21 38.20
N ILE A 661 -29.27 12.19 39.00
CA ILE A 661 -29.60 10.84 38.52
C ILE A 661 -31.06 10.55 38.88
N GLN A 662 -31.89 10.23 37.89
CA GLN A 662 -33.31 9.86 38.04
C GLN A 662 -33.55 8.42 37.58
N ASP A 663 -34.42 7.66 38.24
CA ASP A 663 -34.90 6.37 37.69
C ASP A 663 -36.10 6.51 36.75
N SER A 664 -36.42 5.42 36.04
CA SER A 664 -37.61 5.30 35.18
C SER A 664 -38.97 5.35 35.92
N ASN A 665 -39.00 5.46 37.26
CA ASN A 665 -40.21 5.81 38.03
C ASN A 665 -40.31 7.32 38.31
N GLY A 666 -39.37 8.12 37.83
CA GLY A 666 -39.27 9.56 38.05
C GLY A 666 -38.63 9.95 39.39
N LYS A 667 -37.96 9.04 40.09
CA LYS A 667 -37.36 9.30 41.41
C LYS A 667 -35.88 9.66 41.31
N TYR A 668 -35.48 10.74 41.98
CA TYR A 668 -34.10 11.22 41.99
C TYR A 668 -33.29 10.64 43.14
N TYR A 669 -32.03 10.32 42.86
CA TYR A 669 -31.10 9.62 43.75
C TYR A 669 -30.21 10.57 44.54
N TYR A 670 -30.16 10.36 45.85
CA TYR A 670 -29.39 11.20 46.78
C TYR A 670 -28.79 10.39 47.93
N GLN A 671 -27.81 10.99 48.62
CA GLN A 671 -27.10 10.34 49.73
C GLN A 671 -26.98 11.25 50.96
N THR A 672 -27.08 10.66 52.16
CA THR A 672 -27.04 11.38 53.45
C THR A 672 -25.90 10.91 54.36
N GLY A 673 -24.91 10.20 53.82
CA GLY A 673 -23.74 9.67 54.54
C GLY A 673 -23.98 8.48 55.47
N ASN A 674 -25.16 8.40 56.10
CA ASN A 674 -25.47 7.45 57.18
C ASN A 674 -25.36 5.97 56.80
N TYR A 675 -25.57 5.63 55.52
CA TYR A 675 -25.59 4.25 55.02
C TYR A 675 -24.86 4.14 53.68
N ASN A 676 -24.61 2.91 53.23
CA ASN A 676 -24.03 2.62 51.90
C ASN A 676 -25.11 2.21 50.87
N SER A 677 -26.38 2.43 51.23
CA SER A 677 -27.56 2.30 50.40
C SER A 677 -28.00 3.67 49.89
N PHE A 678 -28.60 3.72 48.71
CA PHE A 678 -29.18 4.94 48.14
C PHE A 678 -30.46 5.36 48.85
N ASN A 679 -30.82 6.64 48.70
CA ASN A 679 -32.11 7.20 49.07
C ASN A 679 -32.74 7.82 47.82
N VAL A 680 -34.06 7.85 47.73
CA VAL A 680 -34.77 8.43 46.57
C VAL A 680 -35.97 9.29 46.97
N ALA A 681 -36.15 10.37 46.22
CA ALA A 681 -37.23 11.34 46.42
C ALA A 681 -37.86 11.80 45.08
N ASP A 682 -38.94 12.57 45.18
CA ASP A 682 -39.48 13.36 44.07
C ASP A 682 -38.65 14.65 43.88
N GLU A 683 -38.88 15.36 42.77
CA GLU A 683 -38.18 16.62 42.39
C GLU A 683 -38.31 17.75 43.44
N ASP A 684 -39.36 17.72 44.27
CA ASP A 684 -39.69 18.73 45.28
C ASP A 684 -38.60 18.86 46.38
N GLY A 685 -37.67 19.80 46.19
CA GLY A 685 -36.75 20.26 47.24
C GLY A 685 -35.33 19.69 47.16
N MET A 686 -34.83 19.41 45.95
CA MET A 686 -33.42 19.06 45.70
C MET A 686 -32.42 20.00 46.39
N THR A 687 -31.33 19.41 46.86
CA THR A 687 -30.15 20.03 47.47
C THR A 687 -28.89 19.35 46.96
N ASP A 688 -27.71 19.82 47.40
CA ASP A 688 -26.40 19.30 46.98
C ASP A 688 -26.20 17.79 47.27
N GLU A 689 -26.98 17.21 48.20
CA GLU A 689 -27.09 15.75 48.44
C GLU A 689 -27.54 14.94 47.20
N PHE A 690 -28.20 15.58 46.22
CA PHE A 690 -28.71 14.98 44.98
C PHE A 690 -27.72 15.06 43.80
N LEU A 691 -26.59 15.76 43.96
CA LEU A 691 -25.60 15.94 42.91
C LEU A 691 -24.56 14.82 42.93
N TRP A 692 -24.12 14.41 41.74
CA TRP A 692 -23.13 13.36 41.54
C TRP A 692 -22.07 13.86 40.54
N GLU A 693 -20.80 13.81 40.92
CA GLU A 693 -19.69 13.99 39.99
C GLU A 693 -19.55 12.71 39.15
N VAL A 694 -19.46 12.84 37.82
CA VAL A 694 -19.35 11.71 36.89
C VAL A 694 -18.24 11.94 35.87
N TYR A 695 -17.30 11.00 35.80
CA TYR A 695 -16.17 11.02 34.87
C TYR A 695 -15.67 9.59 34.54
N ASP A 696 -15.04 9.42 33.37
CA ASP A 696 -14.38 8.17 32.95
C ASP A 696 -13.10 7.94 33.78
N SER A 697 -12.83 6.71 34.22
CA SER A 697 -11.59 6.33 34.90
C SER A 697 -10.38 6.14 33.96
N GLY A 698 -10.52 6.45 32.67
CA GLY A 698 -9.50 6.29 31.63
C GLY A 698 -9.51 4.90 30.97
N ASN A 699 -10.54 4.09 31.24
CA ASN A 699 -10.69 2.73 30.76
C ASN A 699 -12.13 2.40 30.30
N GLY A 700 -13.01 3.41 30.19
CA GLY A 700 -14.41 3.26 29.80
C GLY A 700 -15.36 2.90 30.94
N GLN A 701 -14.85 2.62 32.14
CA GLN A 701 -15.66 2.60 33.36
C GLN A 701 -15.85 4.04 33.87
N PHE A 702 -16.92 4.27 34.63
CA PHE A 702 -17.28 5.58 35.15
C PHE A 702 -17.18 5.60 36.68
N VAL A 703 -16.47 6.58 37.21
CA VAL A 703 -16.60 6.98 38.61
C VAL A 703 -17.84 7.86 38.72
N ILE A 704 -18.78 7.46 39.58
CA ILE A 704 -20.03 8.16 39.85
C ILE A 704 -20.07 8.42 41.36
N VAL A 705 -19.64 9.59 41.82
CA VAL A 705 -19.46 9.92 43.25
C VAL A 705 -20.44 11.00 43.69
N ASN A 706 -21.15 10.79 44.81
CA ASN A 706 -22.05 11.80 45.34
C ASN A 706 -21.28 13.01 45.87
N TYR A 707 -21.66 14.21 45.44
CA TYR A 707 -20.91 15.45 45.66
C TYR A 707 -20.74 15.80 47.16
N GLU A 708 -21.84 15.92 47.90
CA GLU A 708 -21.82 16.30 49.33
C GLU A 708 -21.18 15.23 50.22
N VAL A 709 -21.31 13.95 49.86
CA VAL A 709 -20.96 12.83 50.75
C VAL A 709 -19.64 12.12 50.38
N GLY A 710 -19.17 12.23 49.15
CA GLY A 710 -17.94 11.57 48.67
C GLY A 710 -18.04 10.05 48.59
N LYS A 711 -19.25 9.49 48.36
CA LYS A 711 -19.47 8.04 48.18
C LYS A 711 -19.85 7.68 46.76
N PHE A 712 -19.19 6.67 46.18
CA PHE A 712 -19.32 6.32 44.77
C PHE A 712 -20.01 4.98 44.51
N ILE A 713 -20.67 4.90 43.35
CA ILE A 713 -21.48 3.76 42.92
C ILE A 713 -20.57 2.62 42.49
N GLN A 714 -20.75 1.45 43.11
CA GLN A 714 -20.00 0.24 42.80
C GLN A 714 -20.92 -0.98 42.86
N TYR A 715 -20.74 -1.94 41.96
CA TYR A 715 -21.39 -3.25 42.02
C TYR A 715 -20.63 -4.17 42.97
N SER A 716 -21.35 -4.81 43.89
CA SER A 716 -20.78 -5.82 44.78
C SER A 716 -21.13 -7.23 44.32
N THR A 717 -20.11 -8.02 44.00
CA THR A 717 -20.22 -9.46 43.73
C THR A 717 -20.61 -10.28 44.96
N GLU A 718 -20.27 -9.81 46.18
CA GLU A 718 -20.67 -10.45 47.45
C GLU A 718 -22.17 -10.31 47.71
N TYR A 719 -22.73 -9.13 47.44
CA TYR A 719 -24.13 -8.80 47.72
C TYR A 719 -25.05 -8.83 46.48
N ASN A 720 -24.51 -9.13 45.29
CA ASN A 720 -25.20 -9.15 43.99
C ASN A 720 -26.15 -7.94 43.83
N SER A 721 -25.61 -6.73 44.08
CA SER A 721 -26.35 -5.45 44.08
C SER A 721 -25.38 -4.28 44.03
N TYR A 722 -25.86 -3.09 43.63
CA TYR A 722 -25.06 -1.86 43.73
C TYR A 722 -25.25 -1.16 45.07
N GLY A 723 -24.15 -0.64 45.60
CA GLY A 723 -24.14 0.28 46.74
C GLY A 723 -23.36 1.56 46.42
N SER A 724 -23.37 2.47 47.40
CA SER A 724 -22.64 3.74 47.38
C SER A 724 -21.64 3.72 48.54
N TYR A 725 -20.34 3.67 48.26
CA TYR A 725 -19.29 3.39 49.26
C TYR A 725 -18.23 4.52 49.29
N PRO A 726 -17.61 4.83 50.45
CA PRO A 726 -16.61 5.89 50.58
C PRO A 726 -15.19 5.46 50.16
N ASP A 727 -15.04 4.23 49.66
CA ASP A 727 -13.77 3.55 49.37
C ASP A 727 -14.01 2.47 48.31
N GLU A 728 -12.96 2.11 47.56
CA GLU A 728 -13.05 1.13 46.47
C GLU A 728 -13.04 -0.30 47.00
N ARG A 729 -14.07 -1.08 46.64
CA ARG A 729 -14.33 -2.43 47.16
C ARG A 729 -15.26 -3.29 46.29
N GLY A 730 -15.63 -2.78 45.13
CA GLY A 730 -16.55 -3.38 44.17
C GLY A 730 -16.25 -2.88 42.76
N ILE A 731 -16.97 -3.38 41.77
CA ILE A 731 -16.67 -3.10 40.36
C ILE A 731 -17.32 -1.77 39.94
N LEU A 732 -16.54 -0.87 39.36
CA LEU A 732 -17.04 0.38 38.78
C LEU A 732 -17.94 0.11 37.56
N PRO A 733 -19.05 0.86 37.40
CA PRO A 733 -19.98 0.66 36.28
C PRO A 733 -19.47 1.22 34.95
N TYR A 734 -19.87 0.57 33.86
CA TYR A 734 -20.03 1.19 32.55
C TYR A 734 -21.41 1.87 32.47
N LEU A 735 -21.49 2.96 31.69
CA LEU A 735 -22.76 3.63 31.36
C LEU A 735 -23.10 3.38 29.89
N VAL A 736 -24.16 2.62 29.63
CA VAL A 736 -24.60 2.25 28.28
C VAL A 736 -25.90 2.95 27.95
N LEU A 737 -25.93 3.75 26.87
CA LEU A 737 -27.11 4.51 26.46
C LEU A 737 -28.30 3.58 26.19
N ALA A 738 -29.46 3.93 26.75
CA ALA A 738 -30.72 3.21 26.58
C ALA A 738 -31.54 3.80 25.42
N GLU A 739 -32.08 2.92 24.59
CA GLU A 739 -32.86 3.29 23.40
C GLU A 739 -34.36 3.29 23.68
N ASN A 740 -35.08 4.26 23.11
CA ASN A 740 -36.55 4.29 23.16
C ASN A 740 -37.14 3.04 22.48
N PRO A 741 -38.24 2.45 23.01
CA PRO A 741 -38.57 1.04 22.77
C PRO A 741 -39.01 0.74 21.34
N VAL A 742 -38.20 -0.08 20.66
CA VAL A 742 -38.50 -0.72 19.36
C VAL A 742 -38.92 -2.18 19.58
N VAL A 743 -39.71 -2.76 18.67
CA VAL A 743 -40.26 -4.13 18.80
C VAL A 743 -39.19 -5.18 18.48
N GLU A 744 -39.03 -6.17 19.36
CA GLU A 744 -37.94 -7.15 19.37
C GLU A 744 -38.02 -8.31 18.35
N GLN A 745 -36.86 -8.59 17.70
CA GLN A 745 -36.14 -9.89 17.60
C GLN A 745 -36.76 -11.07 16.79
N PRO A 746 -35.95 -11.99 16.17
CA PRO A 746 -34.88 -12.82 16.78
C PRO A 746 -33.52 -12.90 16.04
N GLU A 747 -32.55 -13.61 16.65
CA GLU A 747 -31.13 -13.75 16.27
C GLU A 747 -30.82 -14.77 15.13
N VAL A 748 -29.54 -14.76 14.69
CA VAL A 748 -28.82 -15.71 13.79
C VAL A 748 -29.09 -15.53 12.28
N PRO A 749 -28.07 -15.59 11.36
CA PRO A 749 -26.61 -15.80 11.51
C PRO A 749 -25.80 -14.53 11.10
N ALA A 750 -24.59 -14.70 10.53
CA ALA A 750 -23.77 -13.61 10.00
C ALA A 750 -24.16 -13.25 8.55
N ASP A 751 -24.73 -12.05 8.37
CA ASP A 751 -24.99 -11.30 7.12
C ASP A 751 -25.64 -9.93 7.50
N PRO A 752 -25.92 -8.98 6.59
CA PRO A 752 -25.05 -8.23 5.67
C PRO A 752 -24.91 -6.74 6.08
N ALA A 753 -24.09 -5.97 5.34
CA ALA A 753 -24.10 -4.49 5.17
C ALA A 753 -24.71 -3.62 6.30
N VAL A 754 -23.87 -2.99 7.12
CA VAL A 754 -24.30 -2.10 8.21
C VAL A 754 -24.74 -0.74 7.66
N LYS A 755 -25.98 -0.32 7.93
CA LYS A 755 -26.46 1.06 7.72
C LYS A 755 -26.56 1.81 9.05
N GLU A 756 -25.78 2.88 9.22
CA GLU A 756 -25.75 3.67 10.47
C GLU A 756 -25.82 5.18 10.20
N THR A 757 -26.55 5.90 11.06
CA THR A 757 -26.91 7.30 10.85
C THR A 757 -25.87 8.25 11.43
N ILE A 758 -25.30 9.11 10.58
CA ILE A 758 -24.30 10.13 10.97
C ILE A 758 -25.00 11.40 11.48
N TRP A 759 -26.13 11.79 10.88
CA TRP A 759 -26.91 12.95 11.30
C TRP A 759 -28.38 12.83 10.86
N LYS A 760 -29.29 13.20 11.76
CA LYS A 760 -30.73 13.28 11.47
C LYS A 760 -31.40 14.33 12.37
N GLY A 761 -31.37 15.59 11.92
CA GLY A 761 -31.94 16.72 12.64
C GLY A 761 -33.15 17.36 11.94
N GLU A 762 -33.53 18.55 12.40
CA GLU A 762 -34.47 19.41 11.67
C GLU A 762 -33.89 19.76 10.28
N PRO A 763 -34.68 19.78 9.19
CA PRO A 763 -34.18 19.93 7.83
C PRO A 763 -33.31 21.18 7.62
N PHE A 764 -32.07 20.98 7.20
CA PHE A 764 -31.05 22.03 7.11
C PHE A 764 -31.01 22.66 5.72
N ASP A 765 -31.56 23.87 5.60
CA ASP A 765 -31.53 24.67 4.37
C ASP A 765 -30.16 25.31 4.14
N LEU A 766 -29.43 24.84 3.12
CA LEU A 766 -28.17 25.43 2.68
C LEU A 766 -28.37 26.83 2.07
N GLY A 767 -29.57 27.15 1.58
CA GLY A 767 -29.90 28.45 0.98
C GLY A 767 -29.22 28.70 -0.37
N SER A 768 -29.22 29.96 -0.80
CA SER A 768 -28.79 30.39 -2.14
C SER A 768 -27.40 31.02 -2.17
N ASP A 769 -26.53 30.70 -1.21
CA ASP A 769 -25.15 31.14 -1.17
C ASP A 769 -24.25 30.11 -0.46
N TRP A 770 -22.96 30.12 -0.80
CA TRP A 770 -21.99 29.12 -0.31
C TRP A 770 -21.46 29.40 1.11
N SER A 771 -22.06 30.33 1.88
CA SER A 771 -21.61 30.62 3.25
C SER A 771 -22.11 29.62 4.29
N LYS A 772 -23.02 28.71 3.91
CA LYS A 772 -23.54 27.65 4.79
C LYS A 772 -22.99 26.27 4.41
N GLY A 773 -22.80 25.45 5.44
CA GLY A 773 -22.69 24.00 5.34
C GLY A 773 -23.24 23.36 6.62
N LEU A 774 -23.75 22.13 6.50
CA LEU A 774 -24.11 21.31 7.65
C LEU A 774 -22.82 20.66 8.19
N GLN A 775 -22.29 21.20 9.29
CA GLN A 775 -21.15 20.62 9.99
C GLN A 775 -21.62 19.64 11.07
N ILE A 776 -21.09 18.42 11.03
CA ILE A 776 -21.45 17.30 11.91
C ILE A 776 -20.19 16.90 12.69
N ASN A 777 -20.13 17.28 13.97
CA ASN A 777 -18.94 17.10 14.82
C ASN A 777 -18.84 15.70 15.48
N SER A 778 -19.88 14.88 15.35
CA SER A 778 -19.99 13.57 16.02
C SER A 778 -20.23 12.48 14.97
N VAL A 779 -19.26 12.31 14.08
CA VAL A 779 -19.28 11.25 13.07
C VAL A 779 -18.84 9.94 13.74
N PRO A 780 -19.59 8.82 13.64
CA PRO A 780 -19.13 7.52 14.09
C PRO A 780 -17.88 7.08 13.33
N ARG A 781 -17.04 6.22 13.92
CA ARG A 781 -15.84 5.72 13.25
C ARG A 781 -16.23 4.90 12.02
N LEU A 782 -15.91 5.42 10.84
CA LEU A 782 -16.26 4.82 9.57
C LEU A 782 -15.35 3.61 9.27
N PRO A 783 -15.90 2.48 8.81
CA PRO A 783 -15.13 1.33 8.31
C PRO A 783 -14.46 1.64 6.96
N GLU A 784 -13.54 0.77 6.54
CA GLU A 784 -12.68 0.93 5.35
C GLU A 784 -13.44 0.88 4.01
N ASP A 785 -14.71 0.47 4.03
CA ASP A 785 -15.63 0.33 2.91
C ASP A 785 -16.79 1.35 2.93
N ALA A 786 -16.70 2.37 3.79
CA ALA A 786 -17.83 3.25 4.09
C ALA A 786 -18.30 4.10 2.89
N ARG A 787 -19.56 3.90 2.50
CA ARG A 787 -20.29 4.71 1.53
C ARG A 787 -21.18 5.73 2.24
N ILE A 788 -20.94 7.02 2.01
CA ILE A 788 -21.75 8.12 2.55
C ILE A 788 -23.00 8.31 1.70
N HIS A 789 -24.13 8.58 2.36
CA HIS A 789 -25.42 8.91 1.75
C HIS A 789 -25.97 10.20 2.37
N VAL A 790 -26.49 11.11 1.53
CA VAL A 790 -27.18 12.33 1.94
C VAL A 790 -28.58 12.33 1.35
N VAL A 791 -29.60 12.34 2.23
CA VAL A 791 -31.01 12.52 1.85
C VAL A 791 -31.34 14.00 1.84
N TYR A 792 -31.95 14.49 0.76
CA TYR A 792 -32.24 15.92 0.58
C TYR A 792 -33.57 16.19 -0.15
N GLU A 793 -33.92 17.48 -0.21
CA GLU A 793 -34.96 18.03 -1.08
C GLU A 793 -34.39 19.20 -1.88
N ALA A 794 -34.71 19.25 -3.17
CA ALA A 794 -34.37 20.32 -4.09
C ALA A 794 -35.61 21.24 -4.30
N PRO A 795 -35.72 22.40 -3.62
CA PRO A 795 -36.93 23.22 -3.68
C PRO A 795 -37.01 23.96 -5.01
N ALA A 796 -38.13 23.79 -5.72
CA ALA A 796 -38.32 24.37 -7.05
C ALA A 796 -38.18 25.90 -7.06
N GLY A 797 -37.16 26.41 -7.76
CA GLY A 797 -36.90 27.84 -7.89
C GLY A 797 -35.47 28.21 -8.31
N TYR A 798 -34.54 27.24 -8.31
CA TYR A 798 -33.13 27.45 -8.64
C TYR A 798 -32.74 26.76 -9.95
N ASP A 799 -31.73 27.33 -10.64
CA ASP A 799 -31.25 26.83 -11.94
C ASP A 799 -30.40 25.55 -11.82
N TYR A 800 -29.80 25.30 -10.66
CA TYR A 800 -29.02 24.10 -10.32
C TYR A 800 -28.90 23.90 -8.80
N TYR A 801 -28.50 22.70 -8.38
CA TYR A 801 -28.33 22.29 -6.99
C TYR A 801 -26.98 21.56 -6.86
N GLN A 802 -26.20 21.83 -5.81
CA GLN A 802 -24.84 21.30 -5.67
C GLN A 802 -24.50 20.95 -4.22
N PHE A 803 -23.65 19.94 -4.02
CA PHE A 803 -22.97 19.68 -2.74
C PHE A 803 -21.45 19.78 -2.91
N LYS A 804 -20.78 20.04 -1.79
CA LYS A 804 -19.35 19.88 -1.59
C LYS A 804 -19.12 19.25 -0.23
N PHE A 805 -18.32 18.19 -0.20
CA PHE A 805 -18.02 17.45 1.02
C PHE A 805 -16.63 17.83 1.51
N CYS A 806 -16.50 18.08 2.81
CA CYS A 806 -15.22 18.35 3.47
C CYS A 806 -15.13 17.58 4.80
N TYR A 807 -13.93 17.21 5.22
CA TYR A 807 -13.67 16.92 6.63
C TYR A 807 -13.27 18.21 7.36
N VAL A 808 -13.42 18.23 8.69
CA VAL A 808 -12.89 19.29 9.55
C VAL A 808 -11.54 18.81 10.10
N ASP A 809 -10.45 19.51 9.79
CA ASP A 809 -9.13 19.13 10.28
C ASP A 809 -8.88 19.54 11.75
N GLN A 810 -7.69 19.21 12.26
CA GLN A 810 -7.29 19.55 13.62
C GLN A 810 -7.14 21.07 13.86
N GLU A 811 -7.00 21.88 12.80
CA GLU A 811 -6.94 23.35 12.84
C GLU A 811 -8.31 24.01 12.57
N TRP A 812 -9.40 23.24 12.57
CA TRP A 812 -10.78 23.66 12.27
C TRP A 812 -11.00 24.18 10.84
N GLN A 813 -10.13 23.84 9.89
CA GLN A 813 -10.35 24.17 8.47
C GLN A 813 -11.24 23.11 7.81
N TRP A 814 -12.01 23.53 6.80
CA TRP A 814 -12.83 22.65 5.98
C TRP A 814 -12.02 22.18 4.76
N VAL A 815 -11.46 20.97 4.84
CA VAL A 815 -10.63 20.39 3.78
C VAL A 815 -11.51 19.50 2.87
N PRO A 816 -11.58 19.74 1.55
CA PRO A 816 -12.45 18.97 0.66
C PRO A 816 -12.10 17.48 0.62
N LEU A 817 -13.13 16.63 0.60
CA LEU A 817 -13.01 15.20 0.31
C LEU A 817 -12.61 14.97 -1.15
N THR A 818 -11.85 13.91 -1.39
CA THR A 818 -11.39 13.50 -2.72
C THR A 818 -12.31 12.47 -3.39
N SER A 819 -13.05 11.70 -2.58
CA SER A 819 -13.87 10.55 -3.01
C SER A 819 -15.12 10.84 -3.87
N PRO A 820 -15.82 11.99 -3.78
CA PRO A 820 -17.02 12.21 -4.59
C PRO A 820 -16.72 12.24 -6.10
N THR A 821 -17.20 11.26 -6.86
CA THR A 821 -17.02 11.23 -8.31
C THR A 821 -17.92 12.27 -9.01
N GLY A 822 -17.50 12.72 -10.21
CA GLY A 822 -18.24 13.72 -10.97
C GLY A 822 -18.16 15.16 -10.43
N MET A 823 -17.20 15.47 -9.56
CA MET A 823 -16.93 16.85 -9.12
C MET A 823 -16.54 17.79 -10.28
N ASN A 824 -16.99 19.04 -10.20
CA ASN A 824 -16.51 20.11 -11.05
C ASN A 824 -15.13 20.65 -10.58
N ALA A 825 -14.56 21.62 -11.30
CA ALA A 825 -13.26 22.22 -10.99
C ALA A 825 -13.18 22.94 -9.61
N ASP A 826 -14.31 23.21 -8.96
CA ASP A 826 -14.38 23.80 -7.61
C ASP A 826 -14.52 22.73 -6.51
N GLY A 827 -14.53 21.43 -6.87
CA GLY A 827 -14.76 20.31 -5.95
C GLY A 827 -16.23 20.16 -5.54
N CYS A 828 -17.17 20.48 -6.44
CA CYS A 828 -18.61 20.42 -6.17
C CYS A 828 -19.30 19.41 -7.10
N VAL A 829 -20.13 18.52 -6.53
CA VAL A 829 -20.98 17.60 -7.29
C VAL A 829 -22.34 18.25 -7.58
N THR A 830 -22.88 18.03 -8.77
CA THR A 830 -24.17 18.62 -9.19
C THR A 830 -25.28 17.59 -9.05
N LEU A 831 -26.39 18.00 -8.44
CA LEU A 831 -27.48 17.11 -8.01
C LEU A 831 -28.62 17.11 -9.03
N ASP A 832 -29.28 15.95 -9.20
CA ASP A 832 -30.53 15.86 -9.95
C ASP A 832 -31.69 16.37 -9.09
N ALA A 833 -32.44 17.36 -9.59
CA ALA A 833 -33.63 17.90 -8.94
C ALA A 833 -34.79 16.90 -8.82
N ALA A 834 -34.73 15.75 -9.51
CA ALA A 834 -35.67 14.65 -9.36
C ALA A 834 -35.24 13.59 -8.32
N ALA A 835 -33.98 13.60 -7.88
CA ALA A 835 -33.47 12.69 -6.86
C ALA A 835 -33.72 13.22 -5.44
N THR A 836 -33.85 12.30 -4.48
CA THR A 836 -34.03 12.60 -3.05
C THR A 836 -32.81 12.22 -2.20
N GLU A 837 -31.79 11.65 -2.84
CA GLU A 837 -30.62 11.06 -2.19
C GLU A 837 -29.41 11.14 -3.12
N TYR A 838 -28.22 11.30 -2.54
CA TYR A 838 -26.93 11.26 -3.24
C TYR A 838 -25.95 10.44 -2.40
N SER A 839 -25.15 9.57 -3.02
CA SER A 839 -24.24 8.70 -2.30
C SER A 839 -22.93 8.44 -3.05
N PHE A 840 -21.84 8.26 -2.30
CA PHE A 840 -20.50 7.97 -2.84
C PHE A 840 -19.74 7.07 -1.86
N ALA A 841 -18.93 6.15 -2.39
CA ALA A 841 -17.96 5.40 -1.59
C ALA A 841 -16.84 6.35 -1.15
N LEU A 842 -16.29 6.18 0.05
CA LEU A 842 -15.06 6.86 0.47
C LEU A 842 -13.83 6.03 0.09
N ASN A 843 -12.71 6.70 -0.18
CA ASN A 843 -11.39 6.09 -0.25
C ASN A 843 -10.70 6.07 1.13
N ALA A 844 -9.62 5.30 1.25
CA ALA A 844 -8.91 5.12 2.51
C ALA A 844 -8.35 6.43 3.11
N GLU A 845 -7.94 7.39 2.27
CA GLU A 845 -7.42 8.70 2.72
C GLU A 845 -8.53 9.54 3.36
N ASP A 846 -9.69 9.67 2.71
CA ASP A 846 -10.83 10.40 3.25
C ASP A 846 -11.41 9.69 4.50
N ILE A 847 -11.42 8.35 4.55
CA ILE A 847 -11.83 7.57 5.74
C ILE A 847 -10.90 7.87 6.91
N ALA A 848 -9.58 7.83 6.69
CA ALA A 848 -8.60 8.18 7.72
C ALA A 848 -8.73 9.64 8.16
N ALA A 849 -8.94 10.57 7.23
CA ALA A 849 -9.12 12.00 7.50
C ALA A 849 -10.41 12.32 8.27
N ILE A 850 -11.52 11.63 8.00
CA ILE A 850 -12.75 11.75 8.78
C ILE A 850 -12.59 11.12 10.17
N ASN A 851 -12.00 9.92 10.26
CA ASN A 851 -11.79 9.18 11.52
C ASN A 851 -10.76 9.84 12.47
N THR A 852 -9.87 10.69 11.95
CA THR A 852 -8.88 11.46 12.74
C THR A 852 -9.18 12.96 12.79
N GLY A 853 -10.21 13.41 12.09
CA GLY A 853 -10.68 14.79 12.05
C GLY A 853 -11.64 15.15 13.17
N ARG A 854 -12.20 16.36 13.10
CA ARG A 854 -13.20 16.90 14.05
C ARG A 854 -14.65 16.76 13.57
N GLY A 855 -14.87 16.18 12.39
CA GLY A 855 -16.21 15.98 11.83
C GLY A 855 -16.30 16.02 10.30
N LEU A 856 -17.52 15.84 9.78
CA LEU A 856 -17.88 15.89 8.36
C LEU A 856 -18.70 17.15 8.08
N VAL A 857 -18.48 17.79 6.92
CA VAL A 857 -19.24 18.94 6.45
C VAL A 857 -19.89 18.65 5.11
N VAL A 858 -21.20 18.87 5.02
CA VAL A 858 -21.93 18.94 3.74
C VAL A 858 -22.22 20.41 3.45
N GLN A 859 -21.34 21.05 2.68
CA GLN A 859 -21.55 22.37 2.10
C GLN A 859 -22.37 22.24 0.82
N GLY A 860 -23.03 23.29 0.35
CA GLY A 860 -23.73 23.23 -0.93
C GLY A 860 -24.58 24.44 -1.27
N TYR A 861 -25.40 24.27 -2.31
CA TYR A 861 -26.21 25.30 -2.93
C TYR A 861 -27.63 24.80 -3.20
N ALA A 862 -28.62 25.59 -2.80
CA ALA A 862 -30.05 25.46 -3.09
C ALA A 862 -30.77 24.19 -2.57
N ALA A 863 -30.09 23.29 -1.85
CA ALA A 863 -30.69 22.05 -1.32
C ALA A 863 -30.97 22.11 0.19
N ILE A 864 -31.96 21.33 0.63
CA ILE A 864 -32.32 21.14 2.05
C ILE A 864 -31.94 19.71 2.46
N ILE A 865 -30.97 19.56 3.36
CA ILE A 865 -30.52 18.25 3.87
C ILE A 865 -31.51 17.76 4.94
N LYS A 866 -31.82 16.45 4.93
CA LYS A 866 -32.77 15.80 5.85
C LYS A 866 -32.15 14.70 6.69
N GLU A 867 -31.17 13.99 6.16
CA GLU A 867 -30.49 12.88 6.82
C GLU A 867 -29.12 12.65 6.16
N VAL A 868 -28.12 12.28 6.96
CA VAL A 868 -26.80 11.84 6.49
C VAL A 868 -26.50 10.52 7.20
N TYR A 869 -26.09 9.50 6.46
CA TYR A 869 -25.79 8.18 7.00
C TYR A 869 -24.69 7.50 6.18
N TYR A 870 -24.11 6.42 6.69
CA TYR A 870 -23.20 5.57 5.93
C TYR A 870 -23.72 4.14 5.78
N THR A 871 -23.19 3.43 4.79
CA THR A 871 -23.31 1.98 4.68
C THR A 871 -21.94 1.33 4.49
N SER A 872 -21.69 0.20 5.17
CA SER A 872 -20.59 -0.71 4.83
C SER A 872 -21.05 -1.77 3.82
N GLU A 873 -20.12 -2.30 3.01
CA GLU A 873 -20.29 -3.40 2.06
C GLU A 873 -19.44 -4.60 2.48
N ILE A 874 -19.74 -5.18 3.66
CA ILE A 874 -19.20 -6.50 4.04
C ILE A 874 -19.83 -7.57 3.12
N GLU A 875 -19.26 -7.74 1.93
CA GLU A 875 -19.49 -8.91 1.09
C GLU A 875 -18.36 -9.92 1.30
N VAL A 876 -18.63 -10.92 2.15
CA VAL A 876 -17.91 -12.20 2.11
C VAL A 876 -18.44 -12.99 0.91
N GLY A 877 -18.18 -12.47 -0.28
CA GLY A 877 -18.71 -12.93 -1.56
C GLY A 877 -17.59 -13.14 -2.57
N ASP A 878 -17.06 -14.36 -2.65
CA ASP A 878 -16.01 -14.75 -3.60
C ASP A 878 -16.56 -14.96 -5.04
N GLY A 879 -17.52 -14.13 -5.45
CA GLY A 879 -18.28 -14.23 -6.70
C GLY A 879 -18.58 -12.85 -7.31
N PRO A 880 -19.03 -12.79 -8.58
CA PRO A 880 -19.10 -11.53 -9.32
C PRO A 880 -20.28 -10.64 -8.88
N LYS A 881 -19.97 -9.43 -8.40
CA LYS A 881 -20.91 -8.36 -7.99
C LYS A 881 -21.77 -7.89 -9.15
N VAL A 882 -23.07 -7.70 -8.95
CA VAL A 882 -24.03 -7.42 -10.06
C VAL A 882 -24.11 -5.92 -10.39
N ILE A 883 -23.86 -5.57 -11.67
CA ILE A 883 -24.02 -4.19 -12.18
C ILE A 883 -25.40 -4.01 -12.84
N TRP A 884 -25.89 -5.06 -13.52
CA TRP A 884 -27.19 -5.05 -14.20
C TRP A 884 -27.82 -6.44 -14.19
N GLU A 885 -29.13 -6.51 -13.96
CA GLU A 885 -29.93 -7.73 -14.11
C GLU A 885 -31.26 -7.38 -14.78
N GLY A 886 -31.72 -8.22 -15.71
CA GLY A 886 -32.88 -7.90 -16.53
C GLY A 886 -33.09 -8.89 -17.68
N ARG A 887 -33.53 -8.37 -18.82
CA ARG A 887 -33.68 -9.17 -20.05
C ARG A 887 -33.67 -8.28 -21.30
N GLU A 888 -32.50 -8.14 -21.92
CA GLU A 888 -32.28 -7.32 -23.12
C GLU A 888 -32.09 -8.23 -24.34
N GLU A 889 -32.98 -8.16 -25.33
CA GLU A 889 -32.90 -8.99 -26.55
C GLU A 889 -32.06 -8.28 -27.63
N LEU A 890 -30.85 -8.80 -27.91
CA LEU A 890 -29.99 -8.24 -28.96
C LEU A 890 -30.41 -8.78 -30.33
N LEU A 891 -31.22 -7.98 -31.03
CA LEU A 891 -31.85 -8.33 -32.30
C LEU A 891 -30.83 -8.50 -33.44
N SER A 892 -31.22 -9.32 -34.42
CA SER A 892 -30.40 -9.66 -35.60
C SER A 892 -30.20 -8.52 -36.61
N ASP A 893 -30.67 -7.31 -36.30
CA ASP A 893 -30.48 -6.09 -37.11
C ASP A 893 -29.58 -5.03 -36.43
N TRP A 894 -28.98 -5.35 -35.27
CA TRP A 894 -28.14 -4.46 -34.45
C TRP A 894 -28.85 -3.17 -33.98
N SER A 895 -30.18 -3.10 -34.02
CA SER A 895 -30.96 -1.92 -33.58
C SER A 895 -31.02 -1.74 -32.05
N THR A 896 -30.63 -2.78 -31.30
CA THR A 896 -30.70 -2.90 -29.83
C THR A 896 -29.31 -2.94 -29.19
N SER A 897 -29.21 -2.42 -27.98
CA SER A 897 -27.96 -2.33 -27.21
C SER A 897 -28.25 -2.24 -25.72
N LEU A 898 -27.61 -3.06 -24.89
CA LEU A 898 -27.62 -2.83 -23.45
C LEU A 898 -26.69 -1.65 -23.12
N GLN A 899 -27.19 -0.63 -22.42
CA GLN A 899 -26.40 0.48 -21.89
C GLN A 899 -26.40 0.45 -20.37
N ILE A 900 -25.21 0.57 -19.77
CA ILE A 900 -24.98 0.52 -18.32
C ILE A 900 -24.24 1.79 -17.93
N GLN A 901 -24.98 2.79 -17.45
CA GLN A 901 -24.44 4.15 -17.22
C GLN A 901 -23.85 4.34 -15.81
N ASN A 902 -24.30 3.55 -14.84
CA ASN A 902 -23.79 3.54 -13.48
C ASN A 902 -22.80 2.38 -13.30
N MET A 903 -21.68 2.41 -14.03
CA MET A 903 -20.59 1.46 -13.78
C MET A 903 -19.98 1.73 -12.39
N PRO A 904 -19.58 0.69 -11.65
CA PRO A 904 -18.73 0.86 -10.46
C PRO A 904 -17.35 1.40 -10.87
N HIS A 905 -16.58 1.89 -9.91
CA HIS A 905 -15.15 2.10 -10.14
C HIS A 905 -14.48 0.73 -10.34
N LEU A 906 -13.76 0.57 -11.45
CA LEU A 906 -13.04 -0.66 -11.79
C LEU A 906 -11.54 -0.50 -11.52
N GLU A 907 -10.87 -1.59 -11.20
CA GLU A 907 -9.44 -1.64 -10.87
C GLU A 907 -8.69 -2.66 -11.74
N SER A 908 -7.37 -2.55 -11.79
CA SER A 908 -6.52 -3.40 -12.64
C SER A 908 -6.75 -4.89 -12.35
N GLY A 909 -6.91 -5.69 -13.40
CA GLY A 909 -7.18 -7.13 -13.31
C GLY A 909 -8.66 -7.52 -13.17
N MET A 910 -9.59 -6.56 -12.96
CA MET A 910 -11.02 -6.88 -12.90
C MET A 910 -11.57 -7.40 -14.25
N SER A 911 -12.61 -8.24 -14.15
CA SER A 911 -13.29 -8.88 -15.28
C SER A 911 -14.80 -8.63 -15.26
N ILE A 912 -15.39 -8.39 -16.43
CA ILE A 912 -16.85 -8.30 -16.62
C ILE A 912 -17.40 -9.67 -17.04
N TYR A 913 -18.43 -10.12 -16.34
CA TYR A 913 -19.15 -11.36 -16.55
C TYR A 913 -20.52 -11.03 -17.15
N VAL A 914 -20.84 -11.61 -18.32
CA VAL A 914 -22.11 -11.38 -19.03
C VAL A 914 -22.84 -12.71 -19.17
N GLU A 915 -23.95 -12.86 -18.45
CA GLU A 915 -24.85 -14.02 -18.61
C GLU A 915 -25.83 -13.81 -19.77
N TYR A 916 -26.03 -14.84 -20.57
CA TYR A 916 -26.90 -14.77 -21.75
C TYR A 916 -27.60 -16.08 -22.13
N GLU A 917 -28.75 -15.92 -22.80
CA GLU A 917 -29.49 -16.99 -23.46
C GLU A 917 -29.32 -16.92 -24.98
N ALA A 918 -29.09 -18.07 -25.62
CA ALA A 918 -29.07 -18.21 -27.08
C ALA A 918 -30.50 -18.18 -27.65
N SER A 919 -30.92 -17.09 -28.31
CA SER A 919 -32.32 -16.91 -28.77
C SER A 919 -32.72 -17.68 -30.06
N GLY A 920 -31.91 -18.65 -30.50
CA GLY A 920 -32.27 -19.57 -31.59
C GLY A 920 -31.87 -19.11 -33.01
N TYR A 921 -30.86 -18.25 -33.13
CA TYR A 921 -30.24 -17.85 -34.39
C TYR A 921 -29.06 -18.77 -34.79
N ASP A 922 -28.56 -18.64 -36.02
CA ASP A 922 -27.46 -19.46 -36.55
C ASP A 922 -26.09 -19.13 -35.94
N TYR A 923 -25.91 -17.94 -35.37
CA TYR A 923 -24.69 -17.49 -34.69
C TYR A 923 -24.98 -16.36 -33.69
N TYR A 924 -24.02 -16.12 -32.79
CA TYR A 924 -24.16 -15.26 -31.61
C TYR A 924 -22.88 -14.45 -31.41
N GLN A 925 -22.99 -13.16 -31.10
CA GLN A 925 -21.82 -12.30 -30.86
C GLN A 925 -22.15 -11.08 -29.99
N PHE A 926 -21.15 -10.60 -29.23
CA PHE A 926 -21.17 -9.30 -28.55
C PHE A 926 -20.12 -8.35 -29.11
N LYS A 927 -20.36 -7.05 -28.92
CA LYS A 927 -19.39 -5.98 -29.08
C LYS A 927 -19.44 -5.06 -27.87
N PHE A 928 -18.30 -4.90 -27.21
CA PHE A 928 -18.14 -4.09 -26.01
C PHE A 928 -17.61 -2.71 -26.37
N CYS A 929 -18.20 -1.67 -25.80
CA CYS A 929 -17.82 -0.27 -26.01
C CYS A 929 -17.93 0.50 -24.69
N TYR A 930 -17.03 1.46 -24.44
CA TYR A 930 -17.25 2.46 -23.39
C TYR A 930 -17.99 3.67 -23.95
N ILE A 931 -18.73 4.36 -23.08
CA ILE A 931 -19.40 5.63 -23.37
C ILE A 931 -18.45 6.75 -22.95
N ASP A 932 -18.02 7.61 -23.87
CA ASP A 932 -17.18 8.75 -23.52
C ASP A 932 -17.96 9.93 -22.91
N GLN A 933 -17.24 10.98 -22.50
CA GLN A 933 -17.82 12.18 -21.89
C GLN A 933 -18.73 12.97 -22.84
N ASP A 934 -18.65 12.78 -24.15
CA ASP A 934 -19.52 13.41 -25.17
C ASP A 934 -20.69 12.51 -25.62
N TRP A 935 -20.87 11.33 -24.97
CA TRP A 935 -21.81 10.26 -25.34
C TRP A 935 -21.45 9.48 -26.63
N GLY A 936 -20.21 9.58 -27.12
CA GLY A 936 -19.70 8.69 -28.15
C GLY A 936 -19.52 7.26 -27.64
N TRP A 937 -19.66 6.27 -28.53
CA TRP A 937 -19.43 4.86 -28.23
C TRP A 937 -18.13 4.43 -28.88
N ASN A 938 -17.13 4.10 -28.07
CA ASN A 938 -15.80 3.71 -28.53
C ASN A 938 -15.57 2.23 -28.22
N ALA A 939 -15.07 1.47 -29.19
CA ALA A 939 -14.85 0.03 -29.02
C ALA A 939 -13.72 -0.23 -28.02
N MET A 940 -13.95 -1.19 -27.12
CA MET A 940 -12.95 -1.64 -26.16
C MET A 940 -11.83 -2.45 -26.83
N THR A 941 -10.62 -2.42 -26.27
CA THR A 941 -9.44 -3.17 -26.74
C THR A 941 -9.22 -4.49 -25.99
N SER A 942 -9.83 -4.64 -24.82
CA SER A 942 -9.83 -5.83 -23.95
C SER A 942 -10.38 -7.13 -24.58
N PRO A 943 -11.40 -7.11 -25.48
CA PRO A 943 -11.93 -8.35 -26.03
C PRO A 943 -10.95 -9.05 -27.00
N VAL A 944 -10.41 -10.20 -26.59
CA VAL A 944 -9.54 -11.06 -27.41
C VAL A 944 -10.35 -11.94 -28.37
N ASP A 945 -9.67 -12.52 -29.38
CA ASP A 945 -10.23 -13.41 -30.42
C ASP A 945 -11.45 -12.83 -31.17
N VAL A 946 -11.48 -11.50 -31.36
CA VAL A 946 -12.52 -10.79 -32.11
C VAL A 946 -12.46 -11.04 -33.63
N ASN A 947 -13.62 -10.98 -34.26
CA ASN A 947 -13.76 -11.00 -35.73
C ASN A 947 -13.40 -9.63 -36.36
N GLU A 948 -13.44 -9.56 -37.70
CA GLU A 948 -13.08 -8.35 -38.49
C GLU A 948 -13.90 -7.07 -38.16
N TYR A 949 -15.01 -7.20 -37.41
CA TYR A 949 -15.85 -6.08 -36.96
C TYR A 949 -15.57 -5.66 -35.51
N GLY A 950 -14.60 -6.29 -34.83
CA GLY A 950 -14.32 -6.09 -33.40
C GLY A 950 -15.41 -6.69 -32.50
N CYS A 951 -15.95 -7.84 -32.87
CA CYS A 951 -17.00 -8.55 -32.12
C CYS A 951 -16.51 -9.93 -31.68
N VAL A 952 -16.83 -10.33 -30.44
CA VAL A 952 -16.49 -11.66 -29.91
C VAL A 952 -17.57 -12.67 -30.30
N MET A 953 -17.17 -13.86 -30.73
CA MET A 953 -18.10 -14.93 -31.08
C MET A 953 -18.49 -15.72 -29.83
N LEU A 954 -19.79 -15.87 -29.58
CA LEU A 954 -20.31 -16.55 -28.39
C LEU A 954 -20.56 -18.04 -28.65
N ASP A 955 -20.28 -18.87 -27.65
CA ASP A 955 -20.49 -20.31 -27.68
C ASP A 955 -21.94 -20.64 -27.28
N PRO A 956 -22.78 -21.19 -28.18
CA PRO A 956 -24.18 -21.50 -27.87
C PRO A 956 -24.36 -22.65 -26.86
N GLN A 957 -23.28 -23.27 -26.35
CA GLN A 957 -23.33 -24.21 -25.22
C GLN A 957 -22.98 -23.57 -23.87
N LYS A 958 -22.54 -22.30 -23.85
CA LYS A 958 -22.30 -21.53 -22.63
C LYS A 958 -23.49 -20.61 -22.34
N THR A 959 -23.60 -20.22 -21.07
CA THR A 959 -24.57 -19.24 -20.56
C THR A 959 -23.89 -17.96 -20.07
N GLU A 960 -22.57 -17.86 -20.22
CA GLU A 960 -21.74 -16.78 -19.69
C GLU A 960 -20.58 -16.48 -20.65
N TYR A 961 -20.19 -15.20 -20.74
CA TYR A 961 -18.95 -14.72 -21.36
C TYR A 961 -18.20 -13.87 -20.34
N VAL A 962 -16.89 -14.08 -20.22
CA VAL A 962 -16.02 -13.32 -19.31
C VAL A 962 -15.05 -12.47 -20.14
N LEU A 963 -15.12 -11.17 -19.92
CA LEU A 963 -14.23 -10.15 -20.48
C LEU A 963 -13.25 -9.71 -19.37
N ALA A 964 -12.04 -10.24 -19.39
CA ALA A 964 -10.95 -9.66 -18.61
C ALA A 964 -10.62 -8.27 -19.19
N LEU A 965 -10.56 -7.23 -18.35
CA LEU A 965 -10.27 -5.87 -18.80
C LEU A 965 -8.78 -5.56 -18.73
N ASN A 966 -8.33 -4.68 -19.63
CA ASN A 966 -7.02 -4.03 -19.56
C ASN A 966 -7.15 -2.62 -18.94
N ASP A 967 -6.01 -2.07 -18.50
CA ASP A 967 -5.96 -0.79 -17.79
C ASP A 967 -6.42 0.41 -18.64
N GLU A 968 -6.30 0.34 -19.98
CA GLU A 968 -6.74 1.41 -20.90
C GLU A 968 -8.28 1.48 -20.95
N ASP A 969 -8.95 0.33 -21.06
CA ASP A 969 -10.41 0.26 -21.00
C ASP A 969 -10.94 0.54 -19.59
N ILE A 970 -10.27 0.09 -18.52
CA ILE A 970 -10.64 0.42 -17.13
C ILE A 970 -10.60 1.94 -16.94
N ALA A 971 -9.51 2.59 -17.34
CA ALA A 971 -9.39 4.05 -17.29
C ALA A 971 -10.45 4.75 -18.15
N ALA A 972 -10.77 4.22 -19.34
CA ALA A 972 -11.78 4.79 -20.23
C ALA A 972 -13.22 4.62 -19.71
N ILE A 973 -13.54 3.51 -19.03
CA ILE A 973 -14.83 3.31 -18.35
C ILE A 973 -14.96 4.27 -17.17
N ASN A 974 -13.93 4.31 -16.29
CA ASN A 974 -13.92 5.13 -15.08
C ASN A 974 -13.94 6.64 -15.39
N ALA A 975 -13.31 7.08 -16.48
CA ALA A 975 -13.35 8.47 -16.96
C ALA A 975 -14.57 8.78 -17.85
N GLY A 976 -15.34 7.77 -18.24
CA GLY A 976 -16.47 7.86 -19.16
C GLY A 976 -17.83 8.00 -18.46
N LYS A 977 -18.87 7.53 -19.14
CA LYS A 977 -20.27 7.46 -18.68
C LYS A 977 -20.78 6.02 -18.62
N GLY A 978 -19.87 5.07 -18.45
CA GLY A 978 -20.17 3.63 -18.37
C GLY A 978 -19.98 2.88 -19.69
N MET A 979 -20.74 1.79 -19.87
CA MET A 979 -20.50 0.75 -20.89
C MET A 979 -21.72 0.50 -21.78
N VAL A 980 -21.48 0.05 -23.01
CA VAL A 980 -22.48 -0.47 -23.94
C VAL A 980 -22.09 -1.88 -24.38
N ILE A 981 -23.07 -2.80 -24.37
CA ILE A 981 -22.96 -4.11 -25.01
C ILE A 981 -23.94 -4.13 -26.19
N GLN A 982 -23.39 -4.03 -27.40
CA GLN A 982 -24.11 -4.38 -28.62
C GLN A 982 -23.94 -5.87 -28.93
N GLY A 983 -24.76 -6.42 -29.82
CA GLY A 983 -24.63 -7.81 -30.22
C GLY A 983 -25.73 -8.27 -31.16
N TYR A 984 -25.75 -9.59 -31.38
CA TYR A 984 -26.62 -10.24 -32.35
C TYR A 984 -27.02 -11.62 -31.83
N GLY A 985 -28.34 -11.89 -31.78
CA GLY A 985 -28.92 -13.22 -31.54
C GLY A 985 -28.92 -13.69 -30.07
N ALA A 986 -28.32 -12.95 -29.14
CA ALA A 986 -28.28 -13.29 -27.72
C ALA A 986 -29.26 -12.44 -26.91
N VAL A 987 -29.78 -12.99 -25.80
CA VAL A 987 -30.49 -12.23 -24.77
C VAL A 987 -29.57 -12.07 -23.58
N ILE A 988 -29.22 -10.85 -23.18
CA ILE A 988 -28.47 -10.64 -21.93
C ILE A 988 -29.44 -10.72 -20.77
N THR A 989 -29.14 -11.55 -19.77
CA THR A 989 -29.93 -11.71 -18.54
C THR A 989 -29.29 -10.99 -17.36
N LYS A 990 -27.97 -10.96 -17.27
CA LYS A 990 -27.23 -10.34 -16.16
C LYS A 990 -25.82 -9.91 -16.59
N VAL A 991 -25.33 -8.83 -15.99
CA VAL A 991 -23.95 -8.33 -16.12
C VAL A 991 -23.41 -8.05 -14.72
N SER A 992 -22.23 -8.58 -14.45
CA SER A 992 -21.55 -8.52 -13.14
C SER A 992 -20.04 -8.32 -13.32
N TYR A 993 -19.30 -8.02 -12.24
CA TYR A 993 -17.85 -7.86 -12.25
C TYR A 993 -17.19 -8.58 -11.07
N LYS A 994 -15.93 -8.99 -11.23
CA LYS A 994 -15.07 -9.48 -10.16
C LYS A 994 -13.64 -9.00 -10.39
#